data_AF-A0A2E5HMU0-F1
#
_entry.id   AF-A0A2E5HMU0-F1
#
_cell.length_a   1.000
_cell.length_b   1.000
_cell.length_c   1.000
_cell.angle_alpha   90.00
_cell.angle_beta   90.00
_cell.angle_gamma   90.00
#
_symmetry.space_group_name_H-M   'P 1'
#
loop_
_entity.id
_entity.type
_entity.pdbx_description
1 polymer ?
#
loop_
_entity_poly.entity_id
_entity_poly.type
_entity_poly.pdbx_seq_one_letter_code
_entity_poly.pdbx_strand_id
1 'polypeptide(L)'
;MALFNFRKRDPLEQLKTLSWASVEERDELIESCLGDATGTRNINVVVELMFVSDGLVQRAALRRVRALQDVGAVDAFLNQIQGKPAAIVQGICRALPKALPNGYQQRTLKYLEHKDALVRRAAEELLLSGPLDQALLGLAEDWLDPEGDPGRALKFMDLIDRGLRQGGDSRDLVRLAEKATHHPSEDVRTRGYQALLRGNEDPRYLPQFIEALGRETYTNQKILGEAIGKLLPHSNLPASETIFPLMASGTTSLRTTAVNVIKRLPQRQKIIREFFVYSRALAPWVRDRAFDTLRELGDELMEPLIDMMEDDDKDLRLLAISLATMLGEDPRMLKPLLNTLDEDNWWIRSMAAETLARIGDPAAIAPLKKFLSDEDDAWITIDALATLAMKLHENGDRRSANAALDPLLKLLKTGQGGKQGTSEQEEERADLRVEVITALRSFQSPAILDVYRRVAQGDRSPKVKAEALAAARSMAEALGRSLEDEERLRDAVNRAVTDLSNLSPLEELLTQARTRGASDLHVTVNKPPMVRINGRLRAITEDAVDLTAEDTAPMIRSILTEAQADSVAQRGQVDFCYEIPGSGRYRANVFFDHRGVNAVFRVIPKDLPTIKSIGMPGHFENVRYWHQGLLLVCGASGAGKSTTLAALVNLINETRHSHILSIEDPIEYVHPSRRSLVNQRELITHTRTYGRALRGALREDPDVIVIGELRDNETVKLSLEAAETGHLVIGTLNCTRAETAIDRVVGSFPSDEQGQARQSVADSLKAIVAQTLLPREDGNGMVAAFEVIMGLPTVANVIRDNKTQMLSSLMQTGRAQGMQTFDDALMELVRNGHIVADVAYRRAHNKAAFEPLLSDKPRTDDHVERSAEH
;
A
#
# COMPACT_ATOMS: atom_id res chain seq x y z
N MET A 1 -56.17 -87.06 14.62
CA MET A 1 -56.75 -86.50 13.38
C MET A 1 -57.66 -85.34 13.74
N ALA A 2 -57.21 -84.09 13.56
CA ALA A 2 -57.98 -82.90 13.16
C ALA A 2 -57.15 -81.62 13.44
N LEU A 3 -56.75 -80.95 12.35
CA LEU A 3 -56.69 -79.49 12.19
C LEU A 3 -55.76 -78.66 13.12
N PHE A 4 -54.55 -78.37 12.65
CA PHE A 4 -54.06 -76.98 12.62
C PHE A 4 -53.24 -76.76 11.33
N ASN A 5 -53.95 -76.30 10.30
CA ASN A 5 -53.34 -75.65 9.15
C ASN A 5 -52.60 -74.41 9.65
N PHE A 6 -51.27 -74.49 9.78
CA PHE A 6 -50.45 -73.30 9.67
C PHE A 6 -50.71 -72.75 8.26
N ARG A 7 -51.54 -71.70 8.15
CA ARG A 7 -51.54 -70.84 6.96
C ARG A 7 -50.08 -70.40 6.82
N LYS A 8 -49.34 -70.95 5.86
CA LYS A 8 -48.05 -70.41 5.45
C LYS A 8 -48.31 -68.92 5.21
N ARG A 9 -47.77 -68.06 6.08
CA ARG A 9 -47.82 -66.62 5.85
C ARG A 9 -47.15 -66.37 4.51
N ASP A 10 -47.65 -65.40 3.76
CA ASP A 10 -47.03 -65.01 2.50
C ASP A 10 -45.55 -64.71 2.74
N PRO A 11 -44.60 -65.40 2.08
CA PRO A 11 -43.18 -65.23 2.31
C PRO A 11 -42.72 -63.76 2.20
N LEU A 12 -43.35 -62.98 1.32
CA LEU A 12 -43.06 -61.56 1.16
C LEU A 12 -43.41 -60.73 2.41
N GLU A 13 -44.58 -60.98 3.01
CA GLU A 13 -45.00 -60.30 4.24
C GLU A 13 -44.17 -60.73 5.45
N GLN A 14 -43.70 -61.99 5.50
CA GLN A 14 -42.75 -62.42 6.53
C GLN A 14 -41.40 -61.68 6.41
N LEU A 15 -40.91 -61.49 5.19
CA LEU A 15 -39.68 -60.70 4.97
C LEU A 15 -39.87 -59.22 5.31
N LYS A 16 -41.00 -58.60 4.95
CA LYS A 16 -41.31 -57.20 5.26
C LYS A 16 -41.44 -56.93 6.75
N THR A 17 -41.95 -57.90 7.51
CA THR A 17 -42.13 -57.82 8.97
C THR A 17 -40.92 -58.32 9.76
N LEU A 18 -39.83 -58.71 9.08
CA LEU A 18 -38.62 -59.28 9.70
C LEU A 18 -38.90 -60.51 10.59
N SER A 19 -39.84 -61.36 10.16
CA SER A 19 -40.39 -62.47 10.96
C SER A 19 -39.90 -63.84 10.47
N TRP A 20 -38.75 -64.29 10.96
CA TRP A 20 -38.20 -65.65 10.77
C TRP A 20 -37.42 -66.10 12.01
N ALA A 21 -37.34 -67.41 12.25
CA ALA A 21 -36.77 -68.03 13.44
C ALA A 21 -35.28 -68.39 13.31
N SER A 22 -34.76 -68.56 12.09
CA SER A 22 -33.33 -68.85 11.86
C SER A 22 -32.79 -68.19 10.58
N VAL A 23 -31.46 -68.23 10.42
CA VAL A 23 -30.78 -67.71 9.22
C VAL A 23 -31.18 -68.53 7.98
N GLU A 24 -31.33 -69.84 8.14
CA GLU A 24 -31.76 -70.77 7.10
C GLU A 24 -33.20 -70.46 6.66
N GLU A 25 -34.12 -70.18 7.59
CA GLU A 25 -35.50 -69.82 7.25
C GLU A 25 -35.55 -68.48 6.49
N ARG A 26 -34.71 -67.50 6.86
CA ARG A 26 -34.60 -66.24 6.10
C ARG A 26 -34.13 -66.49 4.67
N ASP A 27 -33.10 -67.31 4.49
CA ASP A 27 -32.54 -67.58 3.18
C ASP A 27 -33.54 -68.39 2.31
N GLU A 28 -34.30 -69.33 2.90
CA GLU A 28 -35.43 -70.00 2.25
C GLU A 28 -36.56 -69.04 1.86
N LEU A 29 -36.90 -68.07 2.71
CA LEU A 29 -37.91 -67.05 2.41
C LEU A 29 -37.45 -66.12 1.27
N ILE A 30 -36.17 -65.73 1.26
CA ILE A 30 -35.55 -64.96 0.18
C ILE A 30 -35.61 -65.74 -1.14
N GLU A 31 -35.18 -67.00 -1.14
CA GLU A 31 -35.26 -67.88 -2.32
C GLU A 31 -36.72 -68.08 -2.76
N SER A 32 -37.63 -68.27 -1.81
CA SER A 32 -39.05 -68.43 -2.05
C SER A 32 -39.68 -67.20 -2.70
N CYS A 33 -39.18 -65.98 -2.43
CA CYS A 33 -39.65 -64.73 -3.05
C CYS A 33 -38.93 -64.39 -4.37
N LEU A 34 -37.63 -64.67 -4.49
CA LEU A 34 -36.83 -64.34 -5.67
C LEU A 34 -36.90 -65.40 -6.79
N GLY A 35 -37.24 -66.65 -6.44
CA GLY A 35 -37.36 -67.79 -7.35
C GLY A 35 -36.04 -68.31 -7.91
N ASP A 36 -36.12 -69.43 -8.63
CA ASP A 36 -35.04 -70.09 -9.35
C ASP A 36 -34.54 -69.28 -10.57
N ALA A 37 -33.28 -69.52 -10.96
CA ALA A 37 -32.52 -68.67 -11.89
C ALA A 37 -33.15 -68.52 -13.29
N THR A 38 -34.11 -69.38 -13.66
CA THR A 38 -34.68 -69.52 -15.02
C THR A 38 -36.15 -69.06 -15.15
N GLY A 39 -36.81 -68.60 -14.08
CA GLY A 39 -38.26 -68.31 -14.07
C GLY A 39 -38.65 -66.82 -14.22
N THR A 40 -39.78 -66.58 -14.93
CA THR A 40 -40.48 -65.28 -15.07
C THR A 40 -41.26 -64.93 -13.80
N ARG A 41 -40.61 -64.26 -12.83
CA ARG A 41 -41.32 -63.65 -11.68
C ARG A 41 -41.53 -62.15 -11.85
N ASN A 42 -42.61 -61.66 -11.25
CA ASN A 42 -43.06 -60.27 -11.31
C ASN A 42 -42.02 -59.32 -10.69
N ILE A 43 -41.44 -58.44 -11.50
CA ILE A 43 -40.41 -57.47 -11.10
C ILE A 43 -40.84 -56.58 -9.92
N ASN A 44 -42.15 -56.36 -9.76
CA ASN A 44 -42.69 -55.59 -8.64
C ASN A 44 -42.37 -56.21 -7.27
N VAL A 45 -42.40 -57.54 -7.16
CA VAL A 45 -42.11 -58.25 -5.90
C VAL A 45 -40.61 -58.16 -5.56
N VAL A 46 -39.76 -58.25 -6.59
CA VAL A 46 -38.30 -58.13 -6.41
C VAL A 46 -37.92 -56.72 -5.96
N VAL A 47 -38.53 -55.70 -6.55
CA VAL A 47 -38.35 -54.30 -6.16
C VAL A 47 -38.90 -54.03 -4.75
N GLU A 48 -40.03 -54.62 -4.38
CA GLU A 48 -40.62 -54.42 -3.06
C GLU A 48 -39.69 -54.91 -1.93
N LEU A 49 -38.95 -56.00 -2.16
CA LEU A 49 -37.92 -56.51 -1.25
C LEU A 49 -36.73 -55.56 -1.07
N MET A 50 -36.46 -54.67 -2.03
CA MET A 50 -35.40 -53.67 -1.90
C MET A 50 -35.70 -52.62 -0.81
N PHE A 51 -36.98 -52.44 -0.46
CA PHE A 51 -37.40 -51.51 0.60
C PHE A 51 -37.37 -52.15 2.00
N VAL A 52 -37.11 -53.45 2.12
CA VAL A 52 -36.97 -54.13 3.42
C VAL A 52 -35.70 -53.64 4.10
N SER A 53 -35.74 -53.36 5.40
CA SER A 53 -34.61 -52.76 6.14
C SER A 53 -33.42 -53.70 6.36
N ASP A 54 -33.57 -55.00 6.09
CA ASP A 54 -32.49 -55.98 6.20
C ASP A 54 -31.52 -55.92 5.00
N GLY A 55 -30.23 -55.71 5.29
CA GLY A 55 -29.21 -55.53 4.26
C GLY A 55 -28.84 -56.79 3.46
N LEU A 56 -29.20 -57.99 3.92
CA LEU A 56 -29.03 -59.22 3.13
C LEU A 56 -30.19 -59.40 2.15
N VAL A 57 -31.42 -59.12 2.59
CA VAL A 57 -32.61 -59.10 1.71
C VAL A 57 -32.44 -58.10 0.58
N GLN A 58 -32.01 -56.86 0.88
CA GLN A 58 -31.76 -55.84 -0.14
C GLN A 58 -30.69 -56.26 -1.16
N ARG A 59 -29.58 -56.86 -0.69
CA ARG A 59 -28.49 -57.36 -1.56
C ARG A 59 -28.95 -58.54 -2.42
N ALA A 60 -29.82 -59.39 -1.91
CA ALA A 60 -30.39 -60.49 -2.68
C ALA A 60 -31.35 -59.95 -3.77
N ALA A 61 -32.20 -58.98 -3.44
CA ALA A 61 -33.07 -58.31 -4.38
C ALA A 61 -32.29 -57.59 -5.50
N LEU A 62 -31.26 -56.81 -5.17
CA LEU A 62 -30.38 -56.16 -6.15
C LEU A 62 -29.65 -57.16 -7.06
N ARG A 63 -29.15 -58.27 -6.49
CA ARG A 63 -28.55 -59.36 -7.30
C ARG A 63 -29.57 -59.96 -8.27
N ARG A 64 -30.82 -60.10 -7.84
CA ARG A 64 -31.89 -60.61 -8.71
C ARG A 64 -32.28 -59.62 -9.81
N VAL A 65 -32.40 -58.33 -9.51
CA VAL A 65 -32.59 -57.28 -10.53
C VAL A 65 -31.49 -57.36 -11.59
N ARG A 66 -30.23 -57.52 -11.17
CA ARG A 66 -29.10 -57.72 -12.07
C ARG A 66 -29.21 -58.99 -12.91
N ALA A 67 -29.69 -60.09 -12.35
CA ALA A 67 -29.87 -61.34 -13.10
C ALA A 67 -31.00 -61.26 -14.13
N LEU A 68 -32.06 -60.50 -13.85
CA LEU A 68 -33.24 -60.39 -14.72
C LEU A 68 -32.98 -59.53 -15.97
N GLN A 69 -32.05 -58.57 -15.90
CA GLN A 69 -31.77 -57.63 -17.00
C GLN A 69 -33.04 -56.91 -17.51
N ASP A 70 -34.00 -56.66 -16.62
CA ASP A 70 -35.28 -56.01 -16.95
C ASP A 70 -35.23 -54.51 -16.63
N VAL A 71 -35.31 -53.67 -17.66
CA VAL A 71 -35.41 -52.20 -17.55
C VAL A 71 -36.67 -51.75 -16.80
N GLY A 72 -37.72 -52.59 -16.74
CA GLY A 72 -38.96 -52.34 -16.00
C GLY A 72 -38.80 -52.27 -14.49
N ALA A 73 -37.65 -52.69 -13.96
CA ALA A 73 -37.30 -52.48 -12.56
C ALA A 73 -37.31 -50.99 -12.16
N VAL A 74 -37.00 -50.08 -13.09
CA VAL A 74 -37.05 -48.63 -12.86
C VAL A 74 -38.48 -48.15 -12.62
N ASP A 75 -39.42 -48.56 -13.48
CA ASP A 75 -40.82 -48.18 -13.36
C ASP A 75 -41.42 -48.76 -12.08
N ALA A 76 -41.13 -50.03 -11.78
CA ALA A 76 -41.56 -50.68 -10.56
C ALA A 76 -41.01 -49.95 -9.31
N PHE A 77 -39.75 -49.53 -9.34
CA PHE A 77 -39.14 -48.77 -8.24
C PHE A 77 -39.82 -47.42 -8.07
N LEU A 78 -39.84 -46.59 -9.11
CA LEU A 78 -40.38 -45.22 -9.05
C LEU A 78 -41.88 -45.17 -8.73
N ASN A 79 -42.65 -46.21 -9.07
CA ASN A 79 -44.06 -46.30 -8.70
C ASN A 79 -44.29 -46.75 -7.24
N GLN A 80 -43.33 -47.42 -6.61
CA GLN A 80 -43.45 -47.99 -5.26
C GLN A 80 -42.76 -47.17 -4.15
N ILE A 81 -42.02 -46.10 -4.48
CA ILE A 81 -41.34 -45.27 -3.47
C ILE A 81 -42.28 -44.43 -2.60
N GLN A 82 -43.54 -44.23 -3.01
CA GLN A 82 -44.49 -43.43 -2.23
C GLN A 82 -44.73 -44.06 -0.85
N GLY A 83 -44.65 -43.24 0.20
CA GLY A 83 -44.80 -43.68 1.59
C GLY A 83 -43.58 -44.43 2.17
N LYS A 84 -42.47 -44.56 1.42
CA LYS A 84 -41.23 -45.18 1.91
C LYS A 84 -40.29 -44.14 2.56
N PRO A 85 -39.43 -44.54 3.53
CA PRO A 85 -38.46 -43.64 4.15
C PRO A 85 -37.44 -43.07 3.15
N ALA A 86 -37.23 -41.75 3.17
CA ALA A 86 -36.36 -41.06 2.22
C ALA A 86 -34.90 -41.57 2.21
N ALA A 87 -34.37 -41.96 3.37
CA ALA A 87 -33.01 -42.51 3.48
C ALA A 87 -32.87 -43.86 2.75
N ILE A 88 -33.90 -44.71 2.80
CA ILE A 88 -33.92 -45.99 2.07
C ILE A 88 -34.02 -45.72 0.57
N VAL A 89 -34.89 -44.80 0.15
CA VAL A 89 -35.04 -44.42 -1.27
C VAL A 89 -33.72 -43.90 -1.84
N GLN A 90 -33.01 -43.00 -1.12
CA GLN A 90 -31.70 -42.50 -1.54
C GLN A 90 -30.63 -43.61 -1.60
N GLY A 91 -30.60 -44.49 -0.61
CA GLY A 91 -29.68 -45.64 -0.60
C GLY A 91 -29.89 -46.55 -1.81
N ILE A 92 -31.15 -46.79 -2.17
CA ILE A 92 -31.52 -47.56 -3.36
C ILE A 92 -31.12 -46.82 -4.64
N CYS A 93 -31.38 -45.51 -4.77
CA CYS A 93 -31.03 -44.74 -5.96
C CYS A 93 -29.53 -44.80 -6.29
N ARG A 94 -28.66 -44.96 -5.28
CA ARG A 94 -27.21 -45.12 -5.45
C ARG A 94 -26.77 -46.54 -5.79
N ALA A 95 -27.55 -47.55 -5.39
CA ALA A 95 -27.22 -48.96 -5.55
C ALA A 95 -27.84 -49.60 -6.80
N LEU A 96 -29.09 -49.24 -7.10
CA LEU A 96 -29.89 -49.79 -8.20
C LEU A 96 -29.26 -49.58 -9.58
N PRO A 97 -28.66 -48.41 -9.93
CA PRO A 97 -27.99 -48.23 -11.22
C PRO A 97 -26.91 -49.28 -11.53
N LYS A 98 -26.25 -49.84 -10.51
CA LYS A 98 -25.23 -50.89 -10.67
C LYS A 98 -25.82 -52.27 -11.01
N ALA A 99 -27.12 -52.44 -10.79
CA ALA A 99 -27.86 -53.67 -11.05
C ALA A 99 -28.73 -53.58 -12.31
N LEU A 100 -29.01 -52.38 -12.83
CA LEU A 100 -29.86 -52.20 -14.00
C LEU A 100 -29.12 -52.50 -15.31
N PRO A 101 -29.82 -53.03 -16.33
CA PRO A 101 -29.28 -53.19 -17.68
C PRO A 101 -29.10 -51.83 -18.38
N ASN A 102 -28.30 -51.78 -19.44
CA ASN A 102 -28.13 -50.59 -20.28
C ASN A 102 -29.47 -50.12 -20.87
N GLY A 103 -29.67 -48.80 -20.99
CA GLY A 103 -30.88 -48.20 -21.56
C GLY A 103 -31.97 -47.86 -20.55
N TYR A 104 -31.77 -48.15 -19.25
CA TYR A 104 -32.71 -47.79 -18.19
C TYR A 104 -32.88 -46.26 -18.06
N GLN A 105 -31.85 -45.48 -18.38
CA GLN A 105 -31.86 -44.02 -18.33
C GLN A 105 -33.00 -43.44 -19.19
N GLN A 106 -33.20 -43.98 -20.40
CA GLN A 106 -34.25 -43.53 -21.32
C GLN A 106 -35.66 -43.73 -20.75
N ARG A 107 -35.86 -44.73 -19.89
CA ARG A 107 -37.11 -44.88 -19.12
C ARG A 107 -37.19 -43.89 -17.96
N THR A 108 -36.11 -43.70 -17.23
CA THR A 108 -36.04 -42.77 -16.10
C THR A 108 -36.37 -41.33 -16.50
N LEU A 109 -35.99 -40.90 -17.71
CA LEU A 109 -36.26 -39.55 -18.24
C LEU A 109 -37.73 -39.13 -18.11
N LYS A 110 -38.68 -40.06 -18.33
CA LYS A 110 -40.12 -39.77 -18.29
C LYS A 110 -40.62 -39.29 -16.93
N TYR A 111 -39.86 -39.56 -15.87
CA TYR A 111 -40.23 -39.22 -14.49
C TYR A 111 -39.63 -37.90 -14.01
N LEU A 112 -38.79 -37.23 -14.81
CA LEU A 112 -38.23 -35.92 -14.47
C LEU A 112 -39.31 -34.82 -14.38
N GLU A 113 -40.41 -34.98 -15.11
CA GLU A 113 -41.56 -34.07 -15.09
C GLU A 113 -42.74 -34.60 -14.26
N HIS A 114 -42.52 -35.63 -13.44
CA HIS A 114 -43.59 -36.24 -12.65
C HIS A 114 -44.19 -35.26 -11.63
N LYS A 115 -45.51 -35.34 -11.38
CA LYS A 115 -46.20 -34.41 -10.46
C LYS A 115 -45.67 -34.49 -9.02
N ASP A 116 -45.30 -35.69 -8.59
CA ASP A 116 -44.74 -35.95 -7.25
C ASP A 116 -43.24 -35.55 -7.18
N ALA A 117 -42.90 -34.70 -6.21
CA ALA A 117 -41.54 -34.20 -6.01
C ALA A 117 -40.54 -35.28 -5.54
N LEU A 118 -40.99 -36.29 -4.80
CA LEU A 118 -40.15 -37.41 -4.36
C LEU A 118 -39.75 -38.28 -5.55
N VAL A 119 -40.71 -38.53 -6.46
CA VAL A 119 -40.48 -39.28 -7.71
C VAL A 119 -39.51 -38.55 -8.63
N ARG A 120 -39.68 -37.23 -8.82
CA ARG A 120 -38.74 -36.42 -9.62
C ARG A 120 -37.32 -36.48 -9.07
N ARG A 121 -37.14 -36.25 -7.76
CA ARG A 121 -35.82 -36.30 -7.11
C ARG A 121 -35.18 -37.69 -7.19
N ALA A 122 -35.96 -38.75 -7.04
CA ALA A 122 -35.46 -40.12 -7.17
C ALA A 122 -35.03 -40.44 -8.61
N ALA A 123 -35.78 -39.97 -9.61
CA ALA A 123 -35.44 -40.11 -11.02
C ALA A 123 -34.13 -39.36 -11.37
N GLU A 124 -33.97 -38.12 -10.88
CA GLU A 124 -32.73 -37.35 -11.03
C GLU A 124 -31.53 -38.07 -10.38
N GLU A 125 -31.68 -38.55 -9.15
CA GLU A 125 -30.60 -39.23 -8.42
C GLU A 125 -30.21 -40.55 -9.09
N LEU A 126 -31.18 -41.30 -9.65
CA LEU A 126 -30.93 -42.51 -10.42
C LEU A 126 -30.08 -42.24 -11.67
N LEU A 127 -30.40 -41.16 -12.40
CA LEU A 127 -29.63 -40.75 -13.58
C LEU A 127 -28.20 -40.35 -13.21
N LEU A 128 -28.04 -39.50 -12.20
CA LEU A 128 -26.72 -38.97 -11.76
C LEU A 128 -25.84 -40.02 -11.05
N SER A 129 -26.46 -41.07 -10.51
CA SER A 129 -25.74 -42.22 -9.91
C SER A 129 -25.35 -43.29 -10.94
N GLY A 130 -25.83 -43.15 -12.19
CA GLY A 130 -25.60 -44.06 -13.30
C GLY A 130 -24.32 -43.81 -14.10
N PRO A 131 -24.02 -44.67 -15.09
CA PRO A 131 -22.99 -44.40 -16.07
C PRO A 131 -23.43 -43.26 -17.02
N LEU A 132 -22.44 -42.50 -17.51
CA LEU A 132 -22.60 -41.50 -18.57
C LEU A 132 -23.02 -42.18 -19.87
N ASP A 133 -24.23 -41.89 -20.35
CA ASP A 133 -24.76 -42.39 -21.61
C ASP A 133 -25.28 -41.24 -22.49
N GLN A 134 -25.64 -41.55 -23.74
CA GLN A 134 -26.13 -40.55 -24.70
C GLN A 134 -27.41 -39.83 -24.23
N ALA A 135 -28.26 -40.51 -23.46
CA ALA A 135 -29.48 -39.91 -22.91
C ALA A 135 -29.16 -38.82 -21.88
N LEU A 136 -28.20 -39.07 -21.00
CA LEU A 136 -27.77 -38.10 -20.00
C LEU A 136 -26.91 -36.97 -20.60
N LEU A 137 -26.10 -37.28 -21.61
CA LEU A 137 -25.37 -36.28 -22.39
C LEU A 137 -26.33 -35.31 -23.13
N GLY A 138 -27.48 -35.80 -23.61
CA GLY A 138 -28.50 -34.94 -24.21
C GLY A 138 -29.11 -33.93 -23.23
N LEU A 139 -29.37 -34.34 -21.98
CA LEU A 139 -29.84 -33.45 -20.91
C LEU A 139 -28.79 -32.44 -20.44
N ALA A 140 -27.51 -32.79 -20.58
CA ALA A 140 -26.41 -31.94 -20.16
C ALA A 140 -26.42 -30.59 -20.87
N GLU A 141 -26.86 -30.56 -22.12
CA GLU A 141 -26.97 -29.33 -22.91
C GLU A 141 -27.92 -28.34 -22.24
N ASP A 142 -29.10 -28.81 -21.81
CA ASP A 142 -30.12 -27.99 -21.15
C ASP A 142 -29.69 -27.57 -19.73
N TRP A 143 -28.99 -28.44 -19.01
CA TRP A 143 -28.55 -28.14 -17.64
C TRP A 143 -27.37 -27.17 -17.57
N LEU A 144 -26.52 -27.16 -18.60
CA LEU A 144 -25.37 -26.27 -18.71
C LEU A 144 -25.69 -24.99 -19.49
N ASP A 145 -26.92 -24.83 -19.99
CA ASP A 145 -27.37 -23.58 -20.59
C ASP A 145 -27.53 -22.48 -19.53
N PRO A 146 -27.45 -21.19 -19.91
CA PRO A 146 -27.54 -20.08 -18.96
C PRO A 146 -28.83 -20.03 -18.13
N GLU A 147 -29.92 -20.59 -18.66
CA GLU A 147 -31.24 -20.67 -17.98
C GLU A 147 -31.41 -21.97 -17.18
N GLY A 148 -30.44 -22.88 -17.22
CA GLY A 148 -30.46 -24.18 -16.55
C GLY A 148 -30.38 -24.08 -15.03
N ASP A 149 -30.81 -25.13 -14.33
CA ASP A 149 -30.73 -25.21 -12.87
C ASP A 149 -29.26 -25.40 -12.42
N PRO A 150 -28.67 -24.46 -11.65
CA PRO A 150 -27.26 -24.55 -11.26
C PRO A 150 -26.95 -25.75 -10.36
N GLY A 151 -27.91 -26.21 -9.57
CA GLY A 151 -27.76 -27.38 -8.71
C GLY A 151 -27.63 -28.67 -9.52
N ARG A 152 -28.41 -28.80 -10.61
CA ARG A 152 -28.30 -29.91 -11.57
C ARG A 152 -26.99 -29.83 -12.35
N ALA A 153 -26.60 -28.64 -12.81
CA ALA A 153 -25.32 -28.41 -13.48
C ALA A 153 -24.14 -28.87 -12.62
N LEU A 154 -24.10 -28.48 -11.35
CA LEU A 154 -23.03 -28.86 -10.42
C LEU A 154 -22.94 -30.38 -10.20
N LYS A 155 -24.07 -31.04 -9.97
CA LYS A 155 -24.10 -32.50 -9.82
C LYS A 155 -23.69 -33.22 -11.11
N PHE A 156 -24.03 -32.65 -12.27
CA PHE A 156 -23.58 -33.18 -13.54
C PHE A 156 -22.07 -32.99 -13.74
N MET A 157 -21.50 -31.86 -13.32
CA MET A 157 -20.04 -31.64 -13.34
C MET A 157 -19.27 -32.67 -12.49
N ASP A 158 -19.83 -33.15 -11.37
CA ASP A 158 -19.24 -34.26 -10.60
C ASP A 158 -19.19 -35.57 -11.40
N LEU A 159 -20.15 -35.78 -12.31
CA LEU A 159 -20.19 -36.93 -13.20
C LEU A 159 -19.17 -36.79 -14.33
N ILE A 160 -19.04 -35.59 -14.93
CA ILE A 160 -17.99 -35.29 -15.92
C ILE A 160 -16.60 -35.52 -15.32
N ASP A 161 -16.33 -35.00 -14.10
CA ASP A 161 -15.03 -35.18 -13.44
C ASP A 161 -14.70 -36.67 -13.22
N ARG A 162 -15.69 -37.47 -12.80
CA ARG A 162 -15.53 -38.93 -12.68
C ARG A 162 -15.27 -39.60 -14.03
N GLY A 163 -15.98 -39.20 -15.08
CA GLY A 163 -15.82 -39.73 -16.43
C GLY A 163 -14.43 -39.44 -17.01
N LEU A 164 -13.94 -38.22 -16.86
CA LEU A 164 -12.60 -37.82 -17.30
C LEU A 164 -11.50 -38.59 -16.55
N ARG A 165 -11.64 -38.82 -15.24
CA ARG A 165 -10.70 -39.64 -14.45
C ARG A 165 -10.66 -41.11 -14.87
N GLN A 166 -11.74 -41.62 -15.45
CA GLN A 166 -11.87 -43.03 -15.85
C GLN A 166 -11.51 -43.26 -17.32
N GLY A 167 -11.08 -42.23 -18.06
CA GLY A 167 -10.69 -42.33 -19.47
C GLY A 167 -11.88 -42.49 -20.44
N GLY A 168 -13.08 -42.02 -20.05
CA GLY A 168 -14.26 -42.00 -20.92
C GLY A 168 -14.08 -41.08 -22.14
N ASP A 169 -14.89 -41.32 -23.19
CA ASP A 169 -14.79 -40.67 -24.51
C ASP A 169 -14.58 -39.15 -24.42
N SER A 170 -13.32 -38.74 -24.61
CA SER A 170 -12.78 -37.48 -24.09
C SER A 170 -13.37 -36.24 -24.76
N ARG A 171 -13.77 -36.34 -26.03
CA ARG A 171 -14.20 -35.16 -26.82
C ARG A 171 -15.52 -34.57 -26.34
N ASP A 172 -16.53 -35.39 -26.09
CA ASP A 172 -17.85 -34.91 -25.66
C ASP A 172 -17.81 -34.36 -24.23
N LEU A 173 -17.05 -34.99 -23.34
CA LEU A 173 -16.85 -34.53 -21.97
C LEU A 173 -16.06 -33.22 -21.90
N VAL A 174 -15.03 -33.06 -22.72
CA VAL A 174 -14.26 -31.81 -22.81
C VAL A 174 -15.12 -30.68 -23.37
N ARG A 175 -15.93 -30.95 -24.41
CA ARG A 175 -16.88 -29.96 -24.97
C ARG A 175 -17.87 -29.47 -23.92
N LEU A 176 -18.41 -30.36 -23.08
CA LEU A 176 -19.33 -30.00 -22.01
C LEU A 176 -18.62 -29.25 -20.87
N ALA A 177 -17.38 -29.63 -20.52
CA ALA A 177 -16.57 -28.90 -19.56
C ALA A 177 -16.25 -27.47 -20.06
N GLU A 178 -15.99 -27.30 -21.35
CA GLU A 178 -15.80 -25.99 -21.99
C GLU A 178 -17.08 -25.15 -21.91
N LYS A 179 -18.24 -25.74 -22.23
CA LYS A 179 -19.54 -25.05 -22.09
C LYS A 179 -19.76 -24.58 -20.65
N ALA A 180 -19.41 -25.40 -19.66
CA ALA A 180 -19.52 -25.05 -18.24
C ALA A 180 -18.67 -23.82 -17.85
N THR A 181 -17.55 -23.54 -18.54
CA THR A 181 -16.73 -22.34 -18.29
C THR A 181 -17.40 -21.02 -18.68
N HIS A 182 -18.54 -21.07 -19.38
CA HIS A 182 -19.33 -19.89 -19.77
C HIS A 182 -20.64 -19.77 -18.98
N HIS A 183 -20.87 -20.65 -18.01
CA HIS A 183 -22.10 -20.67 -17.24
C HIS A 183 -22.20 -19.45 -16.29
N PRO A 184 -23.40 -18.88 -16.04
CA PRO A 184 -23.56 -17.72 -15.15
C PRO A 184 -23.10 -17.96 -13.70
N SER A 185 -23.31 -19.17 -13.18
CA SER A 185 -22.85 -19.57 -11.84
C SER A 185 -21.33 -19.77 -11.78
N GLU A 186 -20.67 -19.07 -10.85
CA GLU A 186 -19.22 -19.18 -10.59
C GLU A 186 -18.82 -20.61 -10.25
N ASP A 187 -19.56 -21.29 -9.37
CA ASP A 187 -19.24 -22.65 -8.94
C ASP A 187 -19.21 -23.63 -10.12
N VAL A 188 -20.11 -23.45 -11.09
CA VAL A 188 -20.16 -24.27 -12.32
C VAL A 188 -18.94 -24.00 -13.18
N ARG A 189 -18.56 -22.73 -13.37
CA ARG A 189 -17.32 -22.36 -14.09
C ARG A 189 -16.08 -22.91 -13.42
N THR A 190 -15.99 -22.83 -12.09
CA THR A 190 -14.89 -23.39 -11.30
C THR A 190 -14.75 -24.89 -11.58
N ARG A 191 -15.85 -25.65 -11.54
CA ARG A 191 -15.82 -27.08 -11.90
C ARG A 191 -15.46 -27.32 -13.36
N GLY A 192 -15.91 -26.45 -14.27
CA GLY A 192 -15.54 -26.46 -15.69
C GLY A 192 -14.02 -26.33 -15.89
N TYR A 193 -13.41 -25.31 -15.31
CA TYR A 193 -11.96 -25.10 -15.38
C TYR A 193 -11.16 -26.26 -14.77
N GLN A 194 -11.61 -26.79 -13.62
CA GLN A 194 -10.99 -27.97 -13.00
C GLN A 194 -11.10 -29.22 -13.88
N ALA A 195 -12.24 -29.43 -14.52
CA ALA A 195 -12.45 -30.54 -15.44
C ALA A 195 -11.56 -30.42 -16.68
N LEU A 196 -11.46 -29.21 -17.26
CA LEU A 196 -10.55 -28.94 -18.39
C LEU A 196 -9.08 -29.19 -18.02
N LEU A 197 -8.63 -28.70 -16.86
CA LEU A 197 -7.26 -28.88 -16.38
C LEU A 197 -6.90 -30.36 -16.15
N ARG A 198 -7.87 -31.20 -15.80
CA ARG A 198 -7.67 -32.64 -15.56
C ARG A 198 -7.79 -33.48 -16.83
N GLY A 199 -8.72 -33.11 -17.70
CA GLY A 199 -9.05 -33.87 -18.90
C GLY A 199 -8.20 -33.51 -20.11
N ASN A 200 -7.42 -32.42 -20.06
CA ASN A 200 -6.74 -31.89 -21.23
C ASN A 200 -5.44 -31.13 -20.90
N GLU A 201 -4.30 -31.66 -21.37
CA GLU A 201 -2.99 -30.99 -21.32
C GLU A 201 -2.63 -30.29 -22.65
N ASP A 202 -3.63 -29.99 -23.48
CA ASP A 202 -3.43 -29.40 -24.80
C ASP A 202 -3.13 -27.89 -24.71
N PRO A 203 -1.95 -27.42 -25.19
CA PRO A 203 -1.61 -26.00 -25.18
C PRO A 203 -2.55 -25.11 -25.99
N ARG A 204 -3.42 -25.66 -26.85
CA ARG A 204 -4.40 -24.88 -27.63
C ARG A 204 -5.40 -24.09 -26.77
N TYR A 205 -5.59 -24.46 -25.50
CA TYR A 205 -6.48 -23.75 -24.57
C TYR A 205 -5.81 -22.56 -23.88
N LEU A 206 -4.49 -22.37 -24.02
CA LEU A 206 -3.76 -21.26 -23.40
C LEU A 206 -4.36 -19.88 -23.71
N PRO A 207 -4.69 -19.52 -24.97
CA PRO A 207 -5.29 -18.22 -25.26
C PRO A 207 -6.62 -18.00 -24.54
N GLN A 208 -7.47 -19.03 -24.49
CA GLN A 208 -8.75 -18.98 -23.80
C GLN A 208 -8.58 -18.83 -22.28
N PHE A 209 -7.59 -19.51 -21.68
CA PHE A 209 -7.29 -19.37 -20.25
C PHE A 209 -6.73 -17.98 -19.92
N ILE A 210 -5.88 -17.43 -20.78
CA ILE A 210 -5.33 -16.08 -20.61
C ILE A 210 -6.45 -15.03 -20.72
N GLU A 211 -7.35 -15.17 -21.71
CA GLU A 211 -8.51 -14.29 -21.84
C GLU A 211 -9.44 -14.40 -20.62
N ALA A 212 -9.68 -15.62 -20.13
CA ALA A 212 -10.53 -15.88 -18.98
C ALA A 212 -9.99 -15.25 -17.68
N LEU A 213 -8.67 -15.13 -17.51
CA LEU A 213 -8.08 -14.50 -16.32
C LEU A 213 -8.64 -13.09 -16.06
N GLY A 214 -8.86 -12.30 -17.11
CA GLY A 214 -9.32 -10.92 -17.01
C GLY A 214 -10.77 -10.76 -16.53
N ARG A 215 -11.61 -11.78 -16.73
CA ARG A 215 -13.05 -11.76 -16.43
C ARG A 215 -13.45 -12.59 -15.19
N GLU A 216 -12.54 -13.41 -14.68
CA GLU A 216 -12.82 -14.37 -13.61
C GLU A 216 -12.45 -13.88 -12.20
N THR A 217 -13.03 -14.52 -11.19
CA THR A 217 -12.76 -14.25 -9.77
C THR A 217 -11.37 -14.75 -9.35
N TYR A 218 -10.87 -14.30 -8.19
CA TYR A 218 -9.55 -14.73 -7.68
C TYR A 218 -9.41 -16.25 -7.56
N THR A 219 -10.48 -16.94 -7.12
CA THR A 219 -10.51 -18.40 -7.00
C THR A 219 -10.24 -19.06 -8.36
N ASN A 220 -10.93 -18.60 -9.40
CA ASN A 220 -10.77 -19.12 -10.77
C ASN A 220 -9.45 -18.67 -11.39
N GLN A 221 -8.97 -17.44 -11.12
CA GLN A 221 -7.66 -16.96 -11.56
C GLN A 221 -6.52 -17.84 -11.05
N LYS A 222 -6.60 -18.32 -9.80
CA LYS A 222 -5.61 -19.24 -9.25
C LYS A 222 -5.58 -20.59 -10.00
N ILE A 223 -6.75 -21.14 -10.32
CA ILE A 223 -6.88 -22.40 -11.08
C ILE A 223 -6.32 -22.22 -12.50
N LEU A 224 -6.70 -21.12 -13.16
CA LEU A 224 -6.21 -20.76 -14.49
C LEU A 224 -4.70 -20.51 -14.50
N GLY A 225 -4.15 -19.84 -13.49
CA GLY A 225 -2.71 -19.65 -13.33
C GLY A 225 -1.95 -20.96 -13.16
N GLU A 226 -2.51 -21.93 -12.43
CA GLU A 226 -1.93 -23.27 -12.35
C GLU A 226 -1.94 -23.97 -13.72
N ALA A 227 -3.05 -23.85 -14.46
CA ALA A 227 -3.17 -24.39 -15.81
C ALA A 227 -2.12 -23.79 -16.75
N ILE A 228 -2.01 -22.45 -16.78
CA ILE A 228 -1.04 -21.73 -17.61
C ILE A 228 0.39 -22.13 -17.25
N GLY A 229 0.73 -22.22 -15.96
CA GLY A 229 2.06 -22.65 -15.53
C GLY A 229 2.45 -24.06 -15.97
N LYS A 230 1.47 -24.97 -16.12
CA LYS A 230 1.69 -26.34 -16.63
C LYS A 230 1.77 -26.39 -18.16
N LEU A 231 0.95 -25.60 -18.85
CA LEU A 231 0.82 -25.66 -20.32
C LEU A 231 1.85 -24.81 -21.03
N LEU A 232 2.22 -23.65 -20.49
CA LEU A 232 3.12 -22.69 -21.14
C LEU A 232 4.49 -23.29 -21.53
N PRO A 233 5.15 -24.14 -20.71
CA PRO A 233 6.39 -24.81 -21.10
C PRO A 233 6.29 -25.70 -22.34
N HIS A 234 5.08 -26.17 -22.67
CA HIS A 234 4.79 -27.04 -23.81
C HIS A 234 4.26 -26.25 -25.02
N SER A 235 4.30 -24.92 -24.96
CA SER A 235 3.80 -24.02 -26.01
C SER A 235 4.93 -23.21 -26.65
N ASN A 236 4.67 -22.64 -27.83
CA ASN A 236 5.58 -21.69 -28.49
C ASN A 236 5.28 -20.21 -28.15
N LEU A 237 4.41 -19.94 -27.17
CA LEU A 237 4.01 -18.56 -26.83
C LEU A 237 5.07 -17.91 -25.93
N PRO A 238 5.57 -16.70 -26.27
CA PRO A 238 6.60 -16.04 -25.46
C PRO A 238 6.03 -15.49 -24.14
N ALA A 239 6.89 -15.36 -23.13
CA ALA A 239 6.53 -14.79 -21.83
C ALA A 239 6.03 -13.33 -21.95
N SER A 240 6.49 -12.60 -22.98
CA SER A 240 6.09 -11.22 -23.28
C SER A 240 4.63 -11.07 -23.71
N GLU A 241 4.03 -12.10 -24.29
CA GLU A 241 2.63 -12.10 -24.73
C GLU A 241 1.71 -12.75 -23.71
N THR A 242 2.28 -13.43 -22.70
CA THR A 242 1.52 -14.24 -21.74
C THR A 242 1.64 -13.74 -20.31
N ILE A 243 2.86 -13.69 -19.76
CA ILE A 243 3.12 -13.40 -18.34
C ILE A 243 3.37 -11.91 -18.10
N PHE A 244 4.14 -11.25 -18.95
CA PHE A 244 4.53 -9.86 -18.73
C PHE A 244 3.34 -8.88 -18.73
N PRO A 245 2.31 -9.04 -19.59
CA PRO A 245 1.09 -8.23 -19.50
C PRO A 245 0.35 -8.43 -18.18
N LEU A 246 0.37 -9.66 -17.64
CA LEU A 246 -0.23 -9.97 -16.34
C LEU A 246 0.58 -9.34 -15.19
N MET A 247 1.91 -9.32 -15.28
CA MET A 247 2.79 -8.59 -14.35
C MET A 247 2.56 -7.07 -14.40
N ALA A 248 2.24 -6.53 -15.57
CA ALA A 248 1.89 -5.11 -15.76
C ALA A 248 0.43 -4.78 -15.41
N SER A 249 -0.40 -5.78 -15.06
CA SER A 249 -1.83 -5.61 -14.85
C SER A 249 -2.17 -4.67 -13.67
N GLY A 250 -3.27 -3.92 -13.82
CA GLY A 250 -3.92 -3.15 -12.75
C GLY A 250 -4.26 -4.00 -11.52
N THR A 251 -4.68 -5.23 -11.75
CA THR A 251 -5.27 -6.10 -10.73
C THR A 251 -4.20 -6.85 -9.95
N THR A 252 -4.19 -6.71 -8.61
CA THR A 252 -3.22 -7.40 -7.75
C THR A 252 -3.29 -8.91 -7.89
N SER A 253 -4.49 -9.48 -7.95
CA SER A 253 -4.67 -10.91 -8.13
C SER A 253 -4.06 -11.44 -9.43
N LEU A 254 -4.08 -10.68 -10.52
CA LEU A 254 -3.45 -11.04 -11.79
C LEU A 254 -1.93 -10.99 -11.70
N ARG A 255 -1.35 -9.97 -11.04
CA ARG A 255 0.11 -9.90 -10.82
C ARG A 255 0.61 -11.03 -9.92
N THR A 256 -0.08 -11.31 -8.81
CA THR A 256 0.23 -12.44 -7.93
C THR A 256 0.08 -13.77 -8.67
N THR A 257 -0.91 -13.91 -9.55
CA THR A 257 -1.04 -15.07 -10.43
C THR A 257 0.15 -15.20 -11.38
N ALA A 258 0.62 -14.10 -11.97
CA ALA A 258 1.79 -14.09 -12.84
C ALA A 258 3.08 -14.50 -12.11
N VAL A 259 3.33 -14.00 -10.90
CA VAL A 259 4.47 -14.44 -10.07
C VAL A 259 4.38 -15.93 -9.76
N ASN A 260 3.19 -16.42 -9.43
CA ASN A 260 2.94 -17.85 -9.19
C ASN A 260 3.17 -18.70 -10.44
N VAL A 261 2.92 -18.16 -11.64
CA VAL A 261 3.29 -18.81 -12.90
C VAL A 261 4.82 -18.84 -13.04
N ILE A 262 5.51 -17.70 -12.85
CA ILE A 262 6.99 -17.61 -12.94
C ILE A 262 7.67 -18.64 -12.03
N LYS A 263 7.20 -18.79 -10.79
CA LYS A 263 7.73 -19.77 -9.81
C LYS A 263 7.67 -21.23 -10.30
N ARG A 264 6.77 -21.54 -11.24
CA ARG A 264 6.59 -22.89 -11.80
C ARG A 264 7.40 -23.13 -13.07
N LEU A 265 8.03 -22.09 -13.64
CA LEU A 265 8.74 -22.20 -14.90
C LEU A 265 10.22 -22.60 -14.70
N PRO A 266 10.77 -23.45 -15.59
CA PRO A 266 12.14 -23.96 -15.47
C PRO A 266 13.24 -22.91 -15.71
N GLN A 267 12.96 -21.78 -16.37
CA GLN A 267 13.94 -20.72 -16.70
C GLN A 267 13.66 -19.40 -15.96
N ARG A 268 13.29 -19.46 -14.68
CA ARG A 268 12.82 -18.29 -13.90
C ARG A 268 13.81 -17.11 -13.87
N GLN A 269 15.11 -17.34 -13.68
CA GLN A 269 16.12 -16.26 -13.67
C GLN A 269 16.18 -15.51 -15.00
N LYS A 270 16.14 -16.25 -16.12
CA LYS A 270 16.11 -15.66 -17.47
C LYS A 270 14.84 -14.83 -17.68
N ILE A 271 13.69 -15.36 -17.26
CA ILE A 271 12.39 -14.67 -17.37
C ILE A 271 12.37 -13.39 -16.52
N ILE A 272 12.97 -13.41 -15.33
CA ILE A 272 13.11 -12.23 -14.46
C ILE A 272 13.96 -11.17 -15.17
N ARG A 273 15.10 -11.54 -15.74
CA ARG A 273 15.94 -10.62 -16.52
C ARG A 273 15.21 -10.06 -17.74
N GLU A 274 14.52 -10.90 -18.51
CA GLU A 274 13.69 -10.47 -19.65
C GLU A 274 12.58 -9.51 -19.20
N PHE A 275 11.99 -9.71 -18.02
CA PHE A 275 11.02 -8.79 -17.45
C PHE A 275 11.66 -7.44 -17.08
N PHE A 276 12.87 -7.42 -16.51
CA PHE A 276 13.59 -6.16 -16.26
C PHE A 276 13.78 -5.35 -17.55
N VAL A 277 14.15 -6.01 -18.64
CA VAL A 277 14.25 -5.37 -19.96
C VAL A 277 12.88 -4.87 -20.45
N TYR A 278 11.85 -5.71 -20.38
CA TYR A 278 10.48 -5.33 -20.75
C TYR A 278 9.96 -4.13 -19.96
N SER A 279 10.32 -4.04 -18.67
CA SER A 279 9.87 -2.99 -17.77
C SER A 279 10.31 -1.58 -18.20
N ARG A 280 11.36 -1.48 -19.02
CA ARG A 280 11.84 -0.20 -19.59
C ARG A 280 10.76 0.50 -20.41
N ALA A 281 9.90 -0.26 -21.09
CA ALA A 281 8.81 0.27 -21.92
C ALA A 281 7.53 0.58 -21.10
N LEU A 282 7.46 0.16 -19.84
CA LEU A 282 6.33 0.43 -18.95
C LEU A 282 6.43 1.85 -18.37
N ALA A 283 5.26 2.47 -18.15
CA ALA A 283 5.18 3.70 -17.38
C ALA A 283 5.76 3.48 -15.96
N PRO A 284 6.45 4.46 -15.35
CA PRO A 284 7.14 4.29 -14.08
C PRO A 284 6.29 3.65 -12.97
N TRP A 285 5.05 4.11 -12.79
CA TRP A 285 4.13 3.57 -11.79
C TRP A 285 3.62 2.14 -12.06
N VAL A 286 3.70 1.67 -13.30
CA VAL A 286 3.42 0.27 -13.68
C VAL A 286 4.64 -0.60 -13.37
N ARG A 287 5.85 -0.06 -13.64
CA ARG A 287 7.13 -0.69 -13.34
C ARG A 287 7.32 -0.90 -11.83
N ASP A 288 7.15 0.16 -11.03
CA ASP A 288 7.34 0.10 -9.57
C ASP A 288 6.42 -0.93 -8.93
N ARG A 289 5.14 -0.92 -9.30
CA ARG A 289 4.14 -1.88 -8.82
C ARG A 289 4.42 -3.31 -9.25
N ALA A 290 5.00 -3.52 -10.42
CA ALA A 290 5.42 -4.84 -10.86
C ALA A 290 6.66 -5.33 -10.09
N PHE A 291 7.63 -4.45 -9.81
CA PHE A 291 8.81 -4.75 -8.99
C PHE A 291 8.44 -5.02 -7.52
N ASP A 292 7.51 -4.27 -6.94
CA ASP A 292 6.99 -4.55 -5.60
C ASP A 292 6.40 -5.96 -5.51
N THR A 293 5.69 -6.39 -6.56
CA THR A 293 5.11 -7.74 -6.62
C THR A 293 6.20 -8.82 -6.82
N LEU A 294 7.32 -8.48 -7.48
CA LEU A 294 8.48 -9.39 -7.64
C LEU A 294 9.22 -9.65 -6.33
N ARG A 295 9.07 -8.82 -5.29
CA ARG A 295 9.64 -9.08 -3.95
C ARG A 295 9.17 -10.40 -3.36
N GLU A 296 8.00 -10.89 -3.77
CA GLU A 296 7.47 -12.20 -3.36
C GLU A 296 8.35 -13.39 -3.83
N LEU A 297 9.35 -13.16 -4.67
CA LEU A 297 10.36 -14.15 -5.07
C LEU A 297 11.48 -14.33 -4.03
N GLY A 298 11.68 -13.36 -3.11
CA GLY A 298 12.66 -13.47 -2.02
C GLY A 298 14.09 -13.68 -2.52
N ASP A 299 14.80 -14.70 -1.99
CA ASP A 299 16.17 -15.02 -2.36
C ASP A 299 16.36 -15.30 -3.87
N GLU A 300 15.32 -15.75 -4.57
CA GLU A 300 15.38 -15.98 -6.02
C GLU A 300 15.54 -14.70 -6.83
N LEU A 301 15.27 -13.54 -6.22
CA LEU A 301 15.51 -12.21 -6.81
C LEU A 301 16.92 -11.68 -6.51
N MET A 302 17.53 -12.07 -5.39
CA MET A 302 18.79 -11.50 -4.90
C MET A 302 19.98 -11.83 -5.79
N GLU A 303 20.09 -13.08 -6.26
CA GLU A 303 21.16 -13.47 -7.18
C GLU A 303 21.07 -12.71 -8.52
N PRO A 304 19.92 -12.68 -9.23
CA PRO A 304 19.76 -11.85 -10.43
C PRO A 304 20.04 -10.37 -10.20
N LEU A 305 19.68 -9.84 -9.01
CA LEU A 305 19.88 -8.44 -8.69
C LEU A 305 21.36 -8.09 -8.51
N ILE A 306 22.11 -8.91 -7.77
CA ILE A 306 23.56 -8.72 -7.58
C ILE A 306 24.29 -8.88 -8.92
N ASP A 307 23.95 -9.89 -9.71
CA ASP A 307 24.49 -10.09 -11.06
C ASP A 307 24.24 -8.85 -11.94
N MET A 308 23.02 -8.29 -11.89
CA MET A 308 22.68 -7.07 -12.62
C MET A 308 23.44 -5.83 -12.11
N MET A 309 23.77 -5.72 -10.82
CA MET A 309 24.58 -4.62 -10.27
C MET A 309 26.02 -4.64 -10.77
N GLU A 310 26.48 -5.77 -11.31
CA GLU A 310 27.80 -5.92 -11.92
C GLU A 310 27.71 -6.03 -13.45
N ASP A 311 26.53 -5.83 -14.05
CA ASP A 311 26.32 -5.95 -15.50
C ASP A 311 27.05 -4.84 -16.28
N ASP A 312 27.51 -5.19 -17.48
CA ASP A 312 28.17 -4.29 -18.42
C ASP A 312 27.21 -3.21 -18.95
N ASP A 313 25.90 -3.52 -19.05
CA ASP A 313 24.87 -2.55 -19.39
C ASP A 313 24.67 -1.58 -18.22
N LYS A 314 25.19 -0.36 -18.41
CA LYS A 314 25.11 0.75 -17.45
C LYS A 314 23.66 1.04 -17.02
N ASP A 315 22.68 0.97 -17.92
CA ASP A 315 21.27 1.25 -17.57
C ASP A 315 20.72 0.16 -16.65
N LEU A 316 21.06 -1.10 -16.95
CA LEU A 316 20.64 -2.25 -16.16
C LEU A 316 21.31 -2.25 -14.78
N ARG A 317 22.60 -1.90 -14.72
CA ARG A 317 23.37 -1.73 -13.48
C ARG A 317 22.79 -0.65 -12.58
N LEU A 318 22.50 0.54 -13.13
CA LEU A 318 21.90 1.63 -12.36
C LEU A 318 20.49 1.28 -11.86
N LEU A 319 19.69 0.62 -12.68
CA LEU A 319 18.37 0.12 -12.28
C LEU A 319 18.49 -0.89 -11.13
N ALA A 320 19.48 -1.79 -11.20
CA ALA A 320 19.74 -2.78 -10.16
C ALA A 320 20.22 -2.15 -8.84
N ILE A 321 21.13 -1.18 -8.88
CA ILE A 321 21.61 -0.45 -7.69
C ILE A 321 20.46 0.36 -7.05
N SER A 322 19.63 1.01 -7.85
CA SER A 322 18.45 1.73 -7.37
C SER A 322 17.43 0.80 -6.72
N LEU A 323 17.31 -0.43 -7.21
CA LEU A 323 16.43 -1.44 -6.61
C LEU A 323 17.05 -2.06 -5.36
N ALA A 324 18.35 -2.35 -5.35
CA ALA A 324 19.08 -2.90 -4.21
C ALA A 324 18.97 -2.01 -2.97
N THR A 325 19.12 -0.70 -3.16
CA THR A 325 18.94 0.32 -2.12
C THR A 325 17.49 0.45 -1.64
N MET A 326 16.49 0.14 -2.48
CA MET A 326 15.08 -0.02 -2.07
C MET A 326 14.81 -1.35 -1.35
N LEU A 327 15.65 -2.37 -1.52
CA LEU A 327 15.39 -3.75 -1.11
C LEU A 327 16.07 -4.17 0.22
N GLY A 328 17.14 -3.50 0.72
CA GLY A 328 17.58 -3.69 2.12
C GLY A 328 19.06 -3.46 2.48
N GLU A 329 19.47 -3.93 3.68
CA GLU A 329 20.83 -3.83 4.31
C GLU A 329 21.63 -5.14 4.23
N ASP A 330 21.42 -5.95 3.19
CA ASP A 330 22.06 -7.25 3.07
C ASP A 330 23.60 -7.12 2.98
N PRO A 331 24.38 -7.78 3.87
CA PRO A 331 25.84 -7.71 3.86
C PRO A 331 26.49 -8.15 2.54
N ARG A 332 25.80 -8.98 1.73
CA ARG A 332 26.26 -9.40 0.40
C ARG A 332 26.45 -8.22 -0.56
N MET A 333 25.83 -7.07 -0.29
CA MET A 333 25.94 -5.86 -1.10
C MET A 333 27.10 -4.95 -0.70
N LEU A 334 27.79 -5.21 0.43
CA LEU A 334 28.87 -4.34 0.95
C LEU A 334 29.93 -4.04 -0.10
N LYS A 335 30.41 -5.06 -0.81
CA LYS A 335 31.48 -4.91 -1.80
C LYS A 335 31.00 -4.17 -3.06
N PRO A 336 29.86 -4.52 -3.70
CA PRO A 336 29.28 -3.71 -4.78
C PRO A 336 29.09 -2.23 -4.40
N LEU A 337 28.62 -1.96 -3.17
CA LEU A 337 28.36 -0.60 -2.70
C LEU A 337 29.64 0.20 -2.41
N LEU A 338 30.69 -0.44 -1.88
CA LEU A 338 31.99 0.21 -1.72
C LEU A 338 32.57 0.64 -3.07
N ASN A 339 32.46 -0.20 -4.11
CA ASN A 339 32.87 0.17 -5.47
C ASN A 339 32.01 1.31 -6.03
N THR A 340 30.75 1.38 -5.61
CA THR A 340 29.80 2.42 -6.03
C THR A 340 30.16 3.81 -5.49
N LEU A 341 30.97 3.90 -4.41
CA LEU A 341 31.47 5.19 -3.90
C LEU A 341 32.43 5.89 -4.88
N ASP A 342 33.01 5.16 -5.83
CA ASP A 342 33.89 5.72 -6.86
C ASP A 342 33.12 6.07 -8.16
N GLU A 343 31.78 5.91 -8.20
CA GLU A 343 30.97 6.26 -9.37
C GLU A 343 30.80 7.78 -9.53
N ASP A 344 30.76 8.26 -10.78
CA ASP A 344 30.63 9.69 -11.09
C ASP A 344 29.29 10.30 -10.62
N ASN A 345 28.26 9.47 -10.45
CA ASN A 345 26.92 9.92 -10.10
C ASN A 345 26.76 10.16 -8.58
N TRP A 346 26.63 11.44 -8.20
CA TRP A 346 26.50 11.88 -6.80
C TRP A 346 25.34 11.20 -6.04
N TRP A 347 24.18 11.03 -6.69
CA TRP A 347 22.98 10.44 -6.08
C TRP A 347 23.23 8.98 -5.71
N ILE A 348 23.92 8.26 -6.59
CA ILE A 348 24.31 6.87 -6.41
C ILE A 348 25.40 6.73 -5.32
N ARG A 349 26.38 7.65 -5.27
CA ARG A 349 27.36 7.72 -4.17
C ARG A 349 26.69 8.01 -2.82
N SER A 350 25.75 8.94 -2.78
CA SER A 350 25.01 9.29 -1.55
C SER A 350 24.22 8.10 -1.02
N MET A 351 23.47 7.41 -1.91
CA MET A 351 22.72 6.21 -1.54
C MET A 351 23.66 5.08 -1.09
N ALA A 352 24.82 4.93 -1.73
CA ALA A 352 25.83 3.97 -1.30
C ALA A 352 26.43 4.32 0.08
N ALA A 353 26.81 5.58 0.32
CA ALA A 353 27.37 6.03 1.60
C ALA A 353 26.38 5.89 2.77
N GLU A 354 25.10 6.23 2.55
CA GLU A 354 24.03 6.03 3.52
C GLU A 354 23.81 4.54 3.82
N THR A 355 23.77 3.71 2.77
CA THR A 355 23.59 2.25 2.92
C THR A 355 24.80 1.63 3.65
N LEU A 356 26.03 2.09 3.37
CA LEU A 356 27.25 1.66 4.06
C LEU A 356 27.27 2.08 5.54
N ALA A 357 26.84 3.30 5.86
CA ALA A 357 26.72 3.77 7.25
C ALA A 357 25.67 2.95 8.03
N ARG A 358 24.58 2.54 7.36
CA ARG A 358 23.54 1.66 7.94
C ARG A 358 24.02 0.22 8.14
N ILE A 359 24.84 -0.31 7.22
CA ILE A 359 25.52 -1.60 7.40
C ILE A 359 26.42 -1.57 8.66
N GLY A 360 27.01 -0.41 8.98
CA GLY A 360 27.69 -0.16 10.25
C GLY A 360 29.07 -0.81 10.37
N ASP A 361 29.71 -1.10 9.24
CA ASP A 361 31.04 -1.73 9.19
C ASP A 361 32.17 -0.67 9.31
N PRO A 362 33.16 -0.86 10.21
CA PRO A 362 34.32 0.04 10.34
C PRO A 362 35.12 0.25 9.05
N ALA A 363 35.05 -0.66 8.08
CA ALA A 363 35.70 -0.53 6.78
C ALA A 363 35.27 0.73 6.03
N ALA A 364 34.10 1.29 6.35
CA ALA A 364 33.60 2.52 5.74
C ALA A 364 34.27 3.81 6.28
N ILE A 365 34.91 3.81 7.46
CA ILE A 365 35.43 5.04 8.11
C ILE A 365 36.49 5.73 7.24
N ALA A 366 37.46 4.96 6.72
CA ALA A 366 38.57 5.52 5.96
C ALA A 366 38.13 6.06 4.58
N PRO A 367 37.32 5.32 3.78
CA PRO A 367 36.68 5.86 2.59
C PRO A 367 35.91 7.15 2.87
N LEU A 368 35.03 7.16 3.89
CA LEU A 368 34.20 8.33 4.21
C LEU A 368 35.01 9.54 4.68
N LYS A 369 36.06 9.33 5.49
CA LYS A 369 36.92 10.43 5.96
C LYS A 369 37.64 11.15 4.83
N LYS A 370 37.99 10.46 3.74
CA LYS A 370 38.69 11.06 2.59
C LYS A 370 37.88 12.23 2.00
N PHE A 371 36.56 12.12 2.01
CA PHE A 371 35.62 13.07 1.42
C PHE A 371 35.30 14.28 2.33
N LEU A 372 35.75 14.32 3.60
CA LEU A 372 35.64 15.53 4.44
C LEU A 372 36.58 16.67 4.00
N SER A 373 37.53 16.38 3.11
CA SER A 373 38.48 17.35 2.58
C SER A 373 37.97 18.02 1.29
N ASP A 374 36.84 17.54 0.78
CA ASP A 374 36.21 17.97 -0.46
C ASP A 374 34.89 18.70 -0.10
N GLU A 375 34.73 19.95 -0.54
CA GLU A 375 33.66 20.84 -0.05
C GLU A 375 32.25 20.35 -0.46
N ASP A 376 32.13 19.65 -1.59
CA ASP A 376 30.86 19.13 -2.12
C ASP A 376 30.42 17.81 -1.45
N ASP A 377 31.39 16.95 -1.10
CA ASP A 377 31.11 15.63 -0.47
C ASP A 377 31.20 15.68 1.08
N ALA A 378 31.67 16.80 1.66
CA ALA A 378 31.79 16.98 3.10
C ALA A 378 30.43 16.88 3.82
N TRP A 379 29.35 17.40 3.23
CA TRP A 379 28.01 17.36 3.84
C TRP A 379 27.47 15.94 3.99
N ILE A 380 27.64 15.10 2.95
CA ILE A 380 27.19 13.71 2.93
C ILE A 380 28.00 12.88 3.94
N THR A 381 29.28 13.19 4.09
CA THR A 381 30.19 12.45 4.98
C THR A 381 30.17 12.92 6.43
N ILE A 382 29.75 14.17 6.73
CA ILE A 382 29.50 14.63 8.11
C ILE A 382 28.39 13.79 8.76
N ASP A 383 27.27 13.57 8.07
CA ASP A 383 26.15 12.77 8.59
C ASP A 383 26.47 11.26 8.61
N ALA A 384 27.13 10.75 7.56
CA ALA A 384 27.56 9.35 7.52
C ALA A 384 28.60 9.02 8.60
N LEU A 385 29.57 9.91 8.88
CA LEU A 385 30.56 9.72 9.95
C LEU A 385 29.96 9.92 11.34
N ALA A 386 29.00 10.83 11.52
CA ALA A 386 28.26 10.96 12.78
C ALA A 386 27.40 9.71 13.06
N THR A 387 26.71 9.20 12.04
CA THR A 387 25.90 7.97 12.11
C THR A 387 26.77 6.73 12.33
N LEU A 388 27.90 6.62 11.64
CA LEU A 388 28.86 5.55 11.83
C LEU A 388 29.52 5.62 13.22
N ALA A 389 29.90 6.82 13.70
CA ALA A 389 30.41 7.02 15.05
C ALA A 389 29.40 6.57 16.12
N MET A 390 28.12 6.87 15.89
CA MET A 390 27.02 6.46 16.75
C MET A 390 26.82 4.94 16.72
N LYS A 391 26.73 4.32 15.54
CA LYS A 391 26.60 2.86 15.39
C LYS A 391 27.77 2.10 16.01
N LEU A 392 28.99 2.61 15.84
CA LEU A 392 30.18 2.03 16.46
C LEU A 392 30.16 2.21 17.98
N HIS A 393 29.68 3.35 18.49
CA HIS A 393 29.50 3.58 19.92
C HIS A 393 28.42 2.66 20.53
N GLU A 394 27.29 2.48 19.85
CA GLU A 394 26.18 1.57 20.20
C GLU A 394 26.65 0.12 20.20
N ASN A 395 27.45 -0.27 19.21
CA ASN A 395 28.07 -1.60 19.11
C ASN A 395 29.23 -1.80 20.10
N GLY A 396 29.53 -0.81 20.96
CA GLY A 396 30.53 -0.89 22.01
C GLY A 396 31.97 -0.51 21.60
N ASP A 397 32.22 -0.19 20.33
CA ASP A 397 33.52 0.23 19.80
C ASP A 397 33.75 1.75 19.96
N ARG A 398 34.04 2.14 21.22
CA ARG A 398 34.32 3.55 21.57
C ARG A 398 35.55 4.12 20.87
N ARG A 399 36.50 3.27 20.46
CA ARG A 399 37.73 3.72 19.81
C ARG A 399 37.45 4.17 18.39
N SER A 400 36.73 3.35 17.63
CA SER A 400 36.33 3.69 16.26
C SER A 400 35.30 4.82 16.25
N ALA A 401 34.43 4.90 17.26
CA ALA A 401 33.52 6.04 17.45
C ALA A 401 34.28 7.37 17.64
N ASN A 402 35.30 7.40 18.51
CA ASN A 402 36.11 8.61 18.70
C ASN A 402 36.94 8.95 17.45
N ALA A 403 37.41 7.93 16.72
CA ALA A 403 38.13 8.13 15.45
C ALA A 403 37.25 8.78 14.37
N ALA A 404 35.93 8.51 14.41
CA ALA A 404 34.95 9.15 13.55
C ALA A 404 34.55 10.58 14.01
N LEU A 405 34.65 10.92 15.32
CA LEU A 405 34.27 12.24 15.88
C LEU A 405 35.35 13.32 15.81
N ASP A 406 36.62 12.96 15.96
CA ASP A 406 37.75 13.90 15.97
C ASP A 406 37.77 14.93 14.81
N PRO A 407 37.48 14.56 13.54
CA PRO A 407 37.48 15.53 12.46
C PRO A 407 36.42 16.63 12.62
N LEU A 408 35.25 16.33 13.21
CA LEU A 408 34.15 17.27 13.37
C LEU A 408 34.48 18.36 14.40
N LEU A 409 35.08 18.01 15.54
CA LEU A 409 35.39 18.95 16.62
C LEU A 409 36.44 20.01 16.25
N LYS A 410 37.30 19.72 15.26
CA LYS A 410 38.29 20.68 14.76
C LYS A 410 37.65 21.83 13.98
N LEU A 411 36.54 21.59 13.27
CA LEU A 411 35.86 22.59 12.46
C LEU A 411 35.24 23.73 13.28
N LEU A 412 34.69 23.45 14.47
CA LEU A 412 34.02 24.45 15.32
C LEU A 412 34.95 25.53 15.91
N LYS A 413 36.25 25.25 16.04
CA LYS A 413 37.20 26.17 16.67
C LYS A 413 37.67 27.30 15.75
N THR A 414 37.33 27.25 14.47
CA THR A 414 37.89 28.14 13.44
C THR A 414 37.30 29.57 13.46
N GLY A 415 36.15 29.82 14.09
CA GLY A 415 35.46 31.12 14.11
C GLY A 415 35.74 32.07 15.30
N GLN A 416 36.58 31.68 16.27
CA GLN A 416 36.79 32.42 17.52
C GLN A 416 38.17 33.12 17.58
N GLY A 417 38.19 34.47 17.50
CA GLY A 417 39.35 35.34 17.81
C GLY A 417 40.54 35.33 16.82
N GLY A 418 40.70 36.41 16.02
CA GLY A 418 41.95 36.73 15.29
C GLY A 418 41.80 37.07 13.78
N LYS A 419 42.27 38.26 13.34
CA LYS A 419 42.34 38.88 11.99
C LYS A 419 41.17 38.61 11.00
N GLN A 420 40.64 39.69 10.42
CA GLN A 420 39.61 39.68 9.37
C GLN A 420 40.03 38.81 8.19
N GLY A 421 39.24 37.77 7.90
CA GLY A 421 39.22 37.14 6.58
C GLY A 421 38.26 37.91 5.65
N THR A 422 38.27 37.60 4.35
CA THR A 422 37.29 38.12 3.40
C THR A 422 35.88 37.62 3.74
N SER A 423 34.84 38.46 3.60
CA SER A 423 33.48 38.18 4.08
C SER A 423 32.93 36.82 3.63
N GLU A 424 33.18 36.41 2.39
CA GLU A 424 32.64 35.18 1.79
C GLU A 424 33.22 33.86 2.34
N GLN A 425 34.48 33.83 2.79
CA GLN A 425 35.07 32.61 3.38
C GLN A 425 34.72 32.47 4.87
N GLU A 426 34.43 33.60 5.49
CA GLU A 426 33.92 33.68 6.85
C GLU A 426 32.45 33.20 6.88
N GLU A 427 31.74 33.46 5.78
CA GLU A 427 30.40 33.03 5.45
C GLU A 427 30.33 31.51 5.33
N GLU A 428 31.04 30.92 4.36
CA GLU A 428 30.98 29.48 4.06
C GLU A 428 31.38 28.55 5.18
N ARG A 429 32.29 29.02 6.03
CA ARG A 429 32.68 28.27 7.22
C ARG A 429 31.64 28.39 8.34
N ALA A 430 30.79 29.41 8.31
CA ALA A 430 29.68 29.58 9.23
C ALA A 430 28.64 28.47 9.04
N ASP A 431 28.29 28.12 7.80
CA ASP A 431 27.35 27.01 7.51
C ASP A 431 27.85 25.65 7.96
N LEU A 432 29.09 25.30 7.62
CA LEU A 432 29.68 24.03 8.05
C LEU A 432 29.78 23.96 9.59
N ARG A 433 30.04 25.10 10.26
CA ARG A 433 29.99 25.16 11.73
C ARG A 433 28.57 25.00 12.25
N VAL A 434 27.56 25.58 11.59
CA VAL A 434 26.15 25.35 11.89
C VAL A 434 25.84 23.86 11.75
N GLU A 435 26.28 23.19 10.67
CA GLU A 435 25.98 21.78 10.46
C GLU A 435 26.71 20.84 11.41
N VAL A 436 27.96 21.13 11.77
CA VAL A 436 28.64 20.38 12.83
C VAL A 436 27.95 20.61 14.18
N ILE A 437 27.47 21.82 14.47
CA ILE A 437 26.62 22.06 15.65
C ILE A 437 25.32 21.24 15.53
N THR A 438 24.73 21.07 14.32
CA THR A 438 23.54 20.25 14.04
C THR A 438 23.78 18.77 14.32
N ALA A 439 24.79 18.18 13.67
CA ALA A 439 25.13 16.76 13.72
C ALA A 439 25.57 16.32 15.13
N LEU A 440 26.24 17.20 15.88
CA LEU A 440 26.67 16.91 17.25
C LEU A 440 25.57 17.16 18.31
N ARG A 441 24.38 17.69 17.95
CA ARG A 441 23.29 17.95 18.92
C ARG A 441 22.76 16.70 19.60
N SER A 442 22.94 15.53 18.98
CA SER A 442 22.59 14.21 19.52
C SER A 442 23.65 13.67 20.51
N PHE A 443 24.87 14.25 20.51
CA PHE A 443 25.97 13.80 21.36
C PHE A 443 25.96 14.53 22.72
N GLN A 444 25.32 13.94 23.72
CA GLN A 444 25.12 14.53 25.04
C GLN A 444 26.40 14.43 25.90
N SER A 445 27.32 15.39 25.75
CA SER A 445 28.60 15.45 26.48
C SER A 445 28.83 16.81 27.13
N PRO A 446 29.17 16.89 28.43
CA PRO A 446 29.55 18.14 29.09
C PRO A 446 30.68 18.89 28.39
N ALA A 447 31.61 18.15 27.76
CA ALA A 447 32.73 18.73 27.01
C ALA A 447 32.25 19.51 25.76
N ILE A 448 31.10 19.15 25.19
CA ILE A 448 30.53 19.83 24.02
C ILE A 448 29.74 21.08 24.43
N LEU A 449 29.11 21.11 25.61
CA LEU A 449 28.41 22.29 26.12
C LEU A 449 29.34 23.50 26.25
N ASP A 450 30.54 23.27 26.78
CA ASP A 450 31.57 24.31 26.95
C ASP A 450 32.11 24.79 25.60
N VAL A 451 31.97 24.00 24.53
CA VAL A 451 32.28 24.44 23.17
C VAL A 451 31.20 25.41 22.68
N TYR A 452 29.91 25.10 22.85
CA TYR A 452 28.82 25.98 22.38
C TYR A 452 28.78 27.34 23.06
N ARG A 453 29.00 27.42 24.38
CA ARG A 453 29.03 28.71 25.10
C ARG A 453 30.08 29.66 24.54
N ARG A 454 31.27 29.15 24.23
CA ARG A 454 32.35 29.95 23.63
C ARG A 454 31.99 30.45 22.22
N VAL A 455 31.27 29.63 21.44
CA VAL A 455 30.86 30.00 20.07
C VAL A 455 29.80 31.11 20.13
N ALA A 456 28.79 30.98 20.98
CA ALA A 456 27.72 31.98 21.13
C ALA A 456 28.23 33.39 21.49
N GLN A 457 29.30 33.46 22.29
CA GLN A 457 29.88 34.72 22.73
C GLN A 457 30.81 35.36 21.69
N GLY A 458 31.61 34.54 21.02
CA GLY A 458 32.80 35.01 20.28
C GLY A 458 32.76 34.84 18.76
N ASP A 459 31.81 34.08 18.20
CA ASP A 459 31.76 33.86 16.76
C ASP A 459 31.41 35.16 16.02
N ARG A 460 31.85 35.32 14.77
CA ARG A 460 31.65 36.56 14.02
C ARG A 460 30.28 36.61 13.37
N SER A 461 29.74 35.47 12.95
CA SER A 461 28.45 35.39 12.28
C SER A 461 27.30 35.56 13.27
N PRO A 462 26.36 36.51 13.04
CA PRO A 462 25.14 36.62 13.84
C PRO A 462 24.33 35.32 13.86
N LYS A 463 24.35 34.57 12.75
CA LYS A 463 23.66 33.27 12.62
C LYS A 463 24.32 32.19 13.46
N VAL A 464 25.65 32.07 13.43
CA VAL A 464 26.37 31.08 14.27
C VAL A 464 26.25 31.42 15.76
N LYS A 465 26.25 32.70 16.11
CA LYS A 465 26.01 33.16 17.49
C LYS A 465 24.62 32.78 17.98
N ALA A 466 23.58 33.03 17.17
CA ALA A 466 22.20 32.65 17.48
C ALA A 466 22.07 31.12 17.63
N GLU A 467 22.69 30.36 16.74
CA GLU A 467 22.59 28.91 16.71
C GLU A 467 23.35 28.23 17.85
N ALA A 468 24.55 28.74 18.18
CA ALA A 468 25.33 28.27 19.32
C ALA A 468 24.69 28.65 20.65
N LEU A 469 24.03 29.80 20.72
CA LEU A 469 23.25 30.20 21.90
C LEU A 469 22.04 29.28 22.10
N ALA A 470 21.31 28.93 21.03
CA ALA A 470 20.24 27.95 21.07
C ALA A 470 20.74 26.55 21.48
N ALA A 471 21.89 26.11 20.93
CA ALA A 471 22.51 24.83 21.24
C ALA A 471 23.03 24.76 22.69
N ALA A 472 23.66 25.83 23.18
CA ALA A 472 24.14 25.95 24.55
C ALA A 472 23.00 25.95 25.57
N ARG A 473 21.90 26.68 25.29
CA ARG A 473 20.70 26.70 26.16
C ARG A 473 20.09 25.32 26.29
N SER A 474 19.79 24.70 25.16
CA SER A 474 19.11 23.41 25.18
C SER A 474 20.04 22.26 25.64
N MET A 475 21.38 22.40 25.58
CA MET A 475 22.33 21.44 26.17
C MET A 475 22.59 21.68 27.66
N ALA A 476 22.61 22.93 28.13
CA ALA A 476 22.64 23.24 29.56
C ALA A 476 21.37 22.71 30.24
N GLU A 477 20.21 22.88 29.60
CA GLU A 477 18.94 22.32 30.05
C GLU A 477 18.96 20.78 30.07
N ALA A 478 19.47 20.14 29.02
CA ALA A 478 19.62 18.67 28.99
C ALA A 478 20.59 18.13 30.06
N LEU A 479 21.58 18.93 30.47
CA LEU A 479 22.53 18.60 31.53
C LEU A 479 22.09 19.11 32.93
N GLY A 480 20.91 19.74 33.04
CA GLY A 480 20.37 20.28 34.30
C GLY A 480 21.15 21.46 34.89
N ARG A 481 21.75 22.32 34.06
CA ARG A 481 22.56 23.49 34.44
C ARG A 481 21.90 24.82 34.02
N SER A 482 22.03 25.87 34.83
CA SER A 482 21.59 27.24 34.49
C SER A 482 22.64 28.01 33.67
N LEU A 483 22.22 28.95 32.84
CA LEU A 483 23.04 29.70 31.89
C LEU A 483 23.12 31.19 32.29
N GLU A 484 23.96 31.50 33.27
CA GLU A 484 24.01 32.81 33.96
C GLU A 484 24.30 34.02 33.04
N ASP A 485 24.95 33.82 31.89
CA ASP A 485 25.36 34.89 30.96
C ASP A 485 24.31 35.20 29.86
N GLU A 486 23.11 34.62 29.95
CA GLU A 486 22.13 34.57 28.85
C GLU A 486 21.70 35.95 28.31
N GLU A 487 21.44 36.91 29.20
CA GLU A 487 20.97 38.26 28.84
C GLU A 487 22.05 39.02 28.06
N ARG A 488 23.31 38.90 28.51
CA ARG A 488 24.48 39.47 27.83
C ARG A 488 24.70 38.86 26.44
N LEU A 489 24.43 37.57 26.28
CA LEU A 489 24.52 36.89 24.98
C LEU A 489 23.40 37.36 24.04
N ARG A 490 22.20 37.66 24.55
CA ARG A 490 21.05 38.17 23.76
C ARG A 490 21.28 39.60 23.25
N ASP A 491 21.85 40.48 24.07
CA ASP A 491 22.18 41.86 23.69
C ASP A 491 23.32 41.95 22.65
N ALA A 492 24.21 40.95 22.63
CA ALA A 492 25.22 40.81 21.59
C ALA A 492 24.61 40.43 20.23
N VAL A 493 23.47 39.73 20.24
CA VAL A 493 22.72 39.33 19.03
C VAL A 493 21.87 40.49 18.49
N ASN A 494 21.13 41.20 19.35
CA ASN A 494 20.19 42.25 18.92
C ASN A 494 20.86 43.48 18.26
N ARG A 495 22.04 43.90 18.75
CA ARG A 495 22.77 45.05 18.18
C ARG A 495 23.25 44.81 16.75
N ALA A 496 23.33 43.56 16.31
CA ALA A 496 23.74 43.23 14.95
C ALA A 496 22.60 43.37 13.91
N VAL A 497 21.35 43.66 14.30
CA VAL A 497 20.14 43.52 13.44
C VAL A 497 19.55 44.86 12.90
N THR A 498 19.93 46.05 13.41
CA THR A 498 19.13 47.31 13.25
C THR A 498 19.50 48.25 12.07
N ASP A 499 20.23 47.84 11.02
CA ASP A 499 20.90 48.75 10.04
C ASP A 499 20.33 48.74 8.58
N LEU A 500 19.03 48.51 8.33
CA LEU A 500 18.48 48.12 6.99
C LEU A 500 17.24 48.93 6.47
N SER A 501 17.38 50.12 5.84
CA SER A 501 16.25 50.82 5.17
C SER A 501 16.52 51.35 3.75
N ASN A 502 16.84 50.45 2.82
CA ASN A 502 16.67 50.61 1.37
C ASN A 502 16.17 49.25 0.86
N LEU A 503 14.97 49.16 0.26
CA LEU A 503 14.50 47.89 -0.32
C LEU A 503 15.39 47.53 -1.52
N SER A 504 15.79 46.27 -1.61
CA SER A 504 16.61 45.77 -2.70
C SER A 504 15.78 45.56 -3.98
N PRO A 505 16.42 45.53 -5.16
CA PRO A 505 15.73 45.24 -6.42
C PRO A 505 14.93 43.92 -6.42
N LEU A 506 15.36 42.93 -5.62
CA LEU A 506 14.65 41.66 -5.49
C LEU A 506 13.36 41.80 -4.66
N GLU A 507 13.37 42.62 -3.61
CA GLU A 507 12.20 42.88 -2.77
C GLU A 507 11.09 43.59 -3.54
N GLU A 508 11.45 44.45 -4.51
CA GLU A 508 10.50 45.06 -5.45
C GLU A 508 9.83 44.01 -6.33
N LEU A 509 10.60 43.08 -6.92
CA LEU A 509 10.07 41.99 -7.75
C LEU A 509 9.13 41.06 -6.96
N LEU A 510 9.49 40.71 -5.73
CA LEU A 510 8.67 39.89 -4.83
C LEU A 510 7.33 40.55 -4.48
N THR A 511 7.35 41.87 -4.27
CA THR A 511 6.14 42.65 -3.99
C THR A 511 5.25 42.78 -5.23
N GLN A 512 5.84 42.94 -6.41
CA GLN A 512 5.10 42.94 -7.67
C GLN A 512 4.47 41.58 -7.99
N ALA A 513 5.20 40.48 -7.80
CA ALA A 513 4.71 39.13 -8.05
C ALA A 513 3.44 38.83 -7.21
N ARG A 514 3.46 39.21 -5.93
CA ARG A 514 2.29 39.08 -5.04
C ARG A 514 1.10 39.93 -5.52
N THR A 515 1.34 41.18 -5.89
CA THR A 515 0.27 42.11 -6.33
C THR A 515 -0.42 41.63 -7.61
N ARG A 516 0.30 40.89 -8.46
CA ARG A 516 -0.22 40.29 -9.71
C ARG A 516 -0.90 38.93 -9.50
N GLY A 517 -0.97 38.42 -8.25
CA GLY A 517 -1.58 37.14 -7.93
C GLY A 517 -0.76 35.93 -8.41
N ALA A 518 0.56 36.04 -8.49
CA ALA A 518 1.43 34.91 -8.83
C ALA A 518 1.53 33.91 -7.67
N SER A 519 1.56 32.61 -7.99
CA SER A 519 1.87 31.55 -7.03
C SER A 519 3.36 31.48 -6.74
N ASP A 520 4.18 31.68 -7.78
CA ASP A 520 5.63 31.58 -7.71
C ASP A 520 6.28 32.70 -8.56
N LEU A 521 7.36 33.28 -8.05
CA LEU A 521 8.30 34.14 -8.79
C LEU A 521 9.56 33.33 -9.06
N HIS A 522 10.01 33.32 -10.32
CA HIS A 522 11.26 32.73 -10.76
C HIS A 522 12.22 33.85 -11.19
N VAL A 523 13.35 33.94 -10.52
CA VAL A 523 14.47 34.82 -10.88
C VAL A 523 15.54 33.92 -11.49
N THR A 524 15.80 34.05 -12.78
CA THR A 524 16.71 33.15 -13.50
C THR A 524 17.54 33.89 -14.55
N VAL A 525 18.76 33.42 -14.77
CA VAL A 525 19.71 34.03 -15.71
C VAL A 525 19.26 33.83 -17.17
N ASN A 526 19.50 34.86 -17.98
CA ASN A 526 19.17 35.00 -19.41
C ASN A 526 17.66 34.88 -19.71
N LYS A 527 16.83 35.30 -18.76
CA LYS A 527 15.37 35.43 -18.91
C LYS A 527 14.88 36.63 -18.10
N PRO A 528 13.74 37.23 -18.46
CA PRO A 528 13.16 38.25 -17.60
C PRO A 528 12.67 37.59 -16.30
N PRO A 529 12.43 38.35 -15.22
CA PRO A 529 11.74 37.80 -14.05
C PRO A 529 10.43 37.14 -14.48
N MET A 530 10.28 35.84 -14.20
CA MET A 530 9.11 35.06 -14.63
C MET A 530 8.18 34.81 -13.45
N VAL A 531 6.87 34.88 -13.68
CA VAL A 531 5.86 34.60 -12.67
C VAL A 531 4.95 33.47 -13.14
N ARG A 532 4.54 32.61 -12.20
CA ARG A 532 3.52 31.60 -12.43
C ARG A 532 2.15 32.13 -12.00
N ILE A 533 1.25 32.31 -12.96
CA ILE A 533 -0.13 32.74 -12.70
C ILE A 533 -1.07 31.72 -13.37
N ASN A 534 -1.97 31.12 -12.58
CA ASN A 534 -2.88 30.05 -13.01
C ASN A 534 -2.14 28.88 -13.69
N GLY A 535 -1.01 28.45 -13.09
CA GLY A 535 -0.19 27.33 -13.56
C GLY A 535 0.70 27.63 -14.77
N ARG A 536 0.57 28.80 -15.41
CA ARG A 536 1.37 29.20 -16.59
C ARG A 536 2.49 30.15 -16.22
N LEU A 537 3.68 29.89 -16.75
CA LEU A 537 4.87 30.72 -16.58
C LEU A 537 4.88 31.83 -17.65
N ARG A 538 5.06 33.10 -17.25
CA ARG A 538 5.17 34.27 -18.15
C ARG A 538 6.07 35.34 -17.56
N ALA A 539 6.61 36.24 -18.38
CA ALA A 539 7.37 37.39 -17.90
C ALA A 539 6.51 38.27 -16.97
N ILE A 540 7.15 38.90 -15.98
CA ILE A 540 6.44 39.74 -14.99
C ILE A 540 5.79 40.95 -15.66
N THR A 541 6.43 41.55 -16.66
CA THR A 541 5.90 42.60 -17.55
C THR A 541 6.28 42.33 -19.01
N GLU A 542 5.59 42.97 -19.96
CA GLU A 542 5.87 42.83 -21.41
C GLU A 542 7.19 43.50 -21.83
N ASP A 543 7.65 44.48 -21.06
CA ASP A 543 8.89 45.25 -21.24
C ASP A 543 10.03 44.75 -20.34
N ALA A 544 9.83 43.66 -19.59
CA ALA A 544 10.85 43.11 -18.70
C ALA A 544 12.08 42.66 -19.50
N VAL A 545 13.25 43.12 -19.07
CA VAL A 545 14.54 42.78 -19.70
C VAL A 545 15.08 41.49 -19.09
N ASP A 546 15.81 40.72 -19.90
CA ASP A 546 16.51 39.52 -19.46
C ASP A 546 17.52 39.86 -18.36
N LEU A 547 17.46 39.13 -17.25
CA LEU A 547 18.43 39.24 -16.16
C LEU A 547 19.72 38.54 -16.56
N THR A 548 20.85 39.22 -16.44
CA THR A 548 22.16 38.60 -16.63
C THR A 548 22.61 37.92 -15.33
N ALA A 549 23.67 37.10 -15.41
CA ALA A 549 24.29 36.53 -14.21
C ALA A 549 24.83 37.62 -13.27
N GLU A 550 25.26 38.76 -13.83
CA GLU A 550 25.71 39.93 -13.05
C GLU A 550 24.55 40.62 -12.32
N ASP A 551 23.30 40.43 -12.77
CA ASP A 551 22.09 40.96 -12.13
C ASP A 551 21.52 40.00 -11.08
N THR A 552 21.37 38.71 -11.39
CA THR A 552 20.69 37.75 -10.50
C THR A 552 21.51 37.44 -9.25
N ALA A 553 22.83 37.37 -9.38
CA ALA A 553 23.73 37.06 -8.28
C ALA A 553 23.61 38.05 -7.11
N PRO A 554 23.80 39.38 -7.29
CA PRO A 554 23.66 40.33 -6.19
C PRO A 554 22.21 40.42 -5.66
N MET A 555 21.20 40.26 -6.52
CA MET A 555 19.79 40.24 -6.12
C MET A 555 19.50 39.11 -5.13
N ILE A 556 19.81 37.88 -5.52
CA ILE A 556 19.55 36.67 -4.73
C ILE A 556 20.41 36.65 -3.47
N ARG A 557 21.67 37.09 -3.58
CA ARG A 557 22.58 37.16 -2.45
C ARG A 557 22.06 38.06 -1.33
N SER A 558 21.40 39.17 -1.67
CA SER A 558 20.92 40.16 -0.70
C SER A 558 19.91 39.65 0.32
N ILE A 559 19.22 38.53 0.05
CA ILE A 559 18.17 37.97 0.91
C ILE A 559 18.62 36.72 1.68
N LEU A 560 19.80 36.19 1.35
CA LEU A 560 20.35 35.01 1.99
C LEU A 560 21.13 35.43 3.23
N THR A 561 20.90 34.75 4.35
CA THR A 561 21.87 34.78 5.44
C THR A 561 23.17 34.15 4.96
N GLU A 562 24.23 34.47 5.69
CA GLU A 562 25.48 33.73 5.72
C GLU A 562 25.32 32.24 5.41
N ALA A 563 24.70 31.58 6.37
CA ALA A 563 24.55 30.15 6.37
C ALA A 563 23.37 29.66 5.47
N GLN A 564 22.98 30.46 4.49
CA GLN A 564 22.08 30.06 3.41
C GLN A 564 22.78 30.27 2.08
N ALA A 565 23.56 31.34 1.94
CA ALA A 565 24.44 31.56 0.79
C ALA A 565 25.39 30.38 0.63
N ASP A 566 25.94 29.89 1.72
CA ASP A 566 26.84 28.75 1.67
C ASP A 566 26.09 27.45 1.41
N SER A 567 24.91 27.26 2.01
CA SER A 567 24.05 26.11 1.67
C SER A 567 23.72 26.12 0.18
N VAL A 568 23.56 27.27 -0.48
CA VAL A 568 23.34 27.36 -1.93
C VAL A 568 24.62 27.05 -2.70
N ALA A 569 25.76 27.62 -2.28
CA ALA A 569 27.05 27.36 -2.91
C ALA A 569 27.44 25.87 -2.81
N GLN A 570 27.13 25.24 -1.68
CA GLN A 570 27.62 23.90 -1.33
C GLN A 570 26.61 22.79 -1.62
N ARG A 571 25.32 22.98 -1.31
CA ARG A 571 24.27 21.99 -1.61
C ARG A 571 23.62 22.25 -2.97
N GLY A 572 24.08 23.27 -3.69
CA GLY A 572 23.48 23.75 -4.93
C GLY A 572 22.09 24.38 -4.73
N GLN A 573 21.54 24.34 -3.50
CA GLN A 573 20.24 24.87 -3.15
C GLN A 573 20.03 25.09 -1.65
N VAL A 574 19.05 25.91 -1.29
CA VAL A 574 18.54 26.06 0.09
C VAL A 574 17.05 26.40 0.09
N ASP A 575 16.30 25.82 1.01
CA ASP A 575 14.90 26.17 1.30
C ASP A 575 14.82 26.99 2.59
N PHE A 576 14.10 28.10 2.57
CA PHE A 576 13.83 28.92 3.75
C PHE A 576 12.60 29.80 3.55
N CYS A 577 12.14 30.45 4.62
CA CYS A 577 11.16 31.52 4.50
C CYS A 577 11.82 32.90 4.61
N TYR A 578 11.52 33.77 3.66
CA TYR A 578 11.92 35.17 3.65
C TYR A 578 10.69 36.04 3.87
N GLU A 579 10.81 37.04 4.75
CA GLU A 579 9.73 37.95 5.09
C GLU A 579 10.12 39.38 4.75
N ILE A 580 9.32 40.01 3.89
CA ILE A 580 9.44 41.45 3.62
C ILE A 580 8.43 42.16 4.52
N PRO A 581 8.87 43.01 5.47
CA PRO A 581 7.97 43.74 6.34
C PRO A 581 6.88 44.50 5.56
N GLY A 582 5.61 44.27 5.89
CA GLY A 582 4.46 44.89 5.21
C GLY A 582 4.02 44.22 3.89
N SER A 583 4.94 43.58 3.15
CA SER A 583 4.63 42.91 1.88
C SER A 583 4.18 41.45 2.08
N GLY A 584 4.83 40.69 2.97
CA GLY A 584 4.43 39.33 3.38
C GLY A 584 5.55 38.29 3.34
N ARG A 585 5.24 37.02 3.64
CA ARG A 585 6.18 35.88 3.63
C ARG A 585 6.24 35.15 2.30
N TYR A 586 7.43 34.67 1.97
CA TYR A 586 7.74 33.91 0.78
C TYR A 586 8.56 32.69 1.18
N ARG A 587 8.23 31.52 0.66
CA ARG A 587 9.14 30.37 0.75
C ARG A 587 10.09 30.44 -0.43
N ALA A 588 11.36 30.66 -0.14
CA ALA A 588 12.43 30.71 -1.12
C ALA A 588 13.07 29.33 -1.24
N ASN A 589 13.25 28.89 -2.47
CA ASN A 589 14.22 27.87 -2.83
C ASN A 589 15.21 28.55 -3.78
N VAL A 590 16.43 28.78 -3.31
CA VAL A 590 17.52 29.32 -4.13
C VAL A 590 18.34 28.14 -4.62
N PHE A 591 18.79 28.16 -5.87
CA PHE A 591 19.58 27.09 -6.47
C PHE A 591 20.45 27.56 -7.63
N PHE A 592 21.50 26.81 -7.93
CA PHE A 592 22.34 27.02 -9.11
C PHE A 592 21.84 26.21 -10.31
N ASP A 593 21.97 26.78 -11.51
CA ASP A 593 21.92 26.04 -12.77
C ASP A 593 23.14 26.38 -13.65
N HIS A 594 23.21 25.78 -14.84
CA HIS A 594 24.30 26.01 -15.80
C HIS A 594 24.48 27.48 -16.24
N ARG A 595 23.51 28.36 -15.99
CA ARG A 595 23.56 29.78 -16.36
C ARG A 595 23.95 30.67 -15.17
N GLY A 596 23.82 30.19 -13.94
CA GLY A 596 24.22 30.91 -12.72
C GLY A 596 23.27 30.63 -11.57
N VAL A 597 23.20 31.56 -10.61
CA VAL A 597 22.30 31.44 -9.46
C VAL A 597 20.88 31.89 -9.84
N ASN A 598 19.92 31.07 -9.46
CA ASN A 598 18.51 31.25 -9.70
C ASN A 598 17.75 31.10 -8.37
N ALA A 599 16.55 31.64 -8.32
CA ALA A 599 15.72 31.51 -7.14
C ALA A 599 14.25 31.39 -7.53
N VAL A 600 13.54 30.54 -6.79
CA VAL A 600 12.10 30.38 -6.88
C VAL A 600 11.48 30.75 -5.54
N PHE A 601 10.53 31.66 -5.60
CA PHE A 601 9.82 32.16 -4.42
C PHE A 601 8.36 31.81 -4.53
N ARG A 602 7.89 30.92 -3.66
CA ARG A 602 6.47 30.66 -3.48
C ARG A 602 5.87 31.73 -2.59
N VAL A 603 4.80 32.37 -3.06
CA VAL A 603 4.06 33.36 -2.28
C VAL A 603 3.25 32.64 -1.21
N ILE A 604 3.55 32.90 0.07
CA ILE A 604 2.73 32.40 1.17
C ILE A 604 1.55 33.36 1.39
N PRO A 605 0.30 32.85 1.44
CA PRO A 605 -0.88 33.67 1.73
C PRO A 605 -0.74 34.44 3.04
N LYS A 606 -1.20 35.70 3.06
CA LYS A 606 -1.21 36.52 4.29
C LYS A 606 -2.24 36.01 5.30
N ASP A 607 -3.39 35.54 4.81
CA ASP A 607 -4.47 35.09 5.66
C ASP A 607 -4.25 33.63 6.07
N LEU A 608 -4.42 33.36 7.36
CA LEU A 608 -4.38 31.99 7.88
C LEU A 608 -5.57 31.18 7.34
N PRO A 609 -5.35 29.94 6.88
CA PRO A 609 -6.43 29.10 6.39
C PRO A 609 -7.42 28.73 7.51
N THR A 610 -8.65 28.43 7.13
CA THR A 610 -9.72 27.92 8.02
C THR A 610 -10.18 26.54 7.53
N ILE A 611 -10.75 25.73 8.44
CA ILE A 611 -11.31 24.41 8.10
C ILE A 611 -12.26 24.50 6.89
N LYS A 612 -13.11 25.54 6.87
CA LYS A 612 -14.05 25.79 5.77
C LYS A 612 -13.36 26.18 4.47
N SER A 613 -12.34 27.04 4.50
CA SER A 613 -11.68 27.52 3.27
C SER A 613 -10.87 26.43 2.56
N ILE A 614 -10.37 25.44 3.30
CA ILE A 614 -9.62 24.30 2.73
C ILE A 614 -10.54 23.14 2.28
N GLY A 615 -11.86 23.24 2.52
CA GLY A 615 -12.82 22.19 2.17
C GLY A 615 -12.77 20.96 3.09
N MET A 616 -12.20 21.09 4.30
CA MET A 616 -12.16 19.98 5.25
C MET A 616 -13.56 19.71 5.81
N PRO A 617 -13.98 18.43 6.00
CA PRO A 617 -15.31 18.09 6.48
C PRO A 617 -15.66 18.79 7.80
N GLY A 618 -16.88 19.36 7.87
CA GLY A 618 -17.28 20.26 8.98
C GLY A 618 -17.23 19.64 10.38
N HIS A 619 -17.28 18.31 10.51
CA HIS A 619 -17.17 17.64 11.80
C HIS A 619 -15.77 17.81 12.45
N PHE A 620 -14.74 18.19 11.71
CA PHE A 620 -13.42 18.54 12.27
C PHE A 620 -13.41 19.84 13.05
N GLU A 621 -14.47 20.64 13.00
CA GLU A 621 -14.67 21.73 13.95
C GLU A 621 -14.66 21.27 15.41
N ASN A 622 -14.96 20.00 15.67
CA ASN A 622 -14.97 19.42 17.01
C ASN A 622 -13.57 19.26 17.63
N VAL A 623 -12.49 19.42 16.85
CA VAL A 623 -11.10 19.41 17.36
C VAL A 623 -10.91 20.44 18.49
N ARG A 624 -11.69 21.53 18.50
CA ARG A 624 -11.69 22.52 19.59
C ARG A 624 -12.06 21.96 20.97
N TYR A 625 -12.69 20.79 21.02
CA TYR A 625 -13.08 20.11 22.26
C TYR A 625 -12.13 18.96 22.65
N TRP A 626 -11.12 18.65 21.84
CA TRP A 626 -10.22 17.52 22.10
C TRP A 626 -9.08 17.94 23.02
N HIS A 627 -9.14 17.53 24.29
CA HIS A 627 -8.12 17.91 25.27
C HIS A 627 -6.83 17.11 25.13
N GLN A 628 -6.92 15.83 24.73
CA GLN A 628 -5.77 14.93 24.60
C GLN A 628 -5.92 13.97 23.41
N GLY A 629 -4.82 13.35 23.00
CA GLY A 629 -4.77 12.28 21.99
C GLY A 629 -4.05 12.69 20.70
N LEU A 630 -4.03 11.78 19.73
CA LEU A 630 -3.25 11.90 18.49
C LEU A 630 -4.15 12.15 17.27
N LEU A 631 -3.91 13.24 16.54
CA LEU A 631 -4.45 13.50 15.21
C LEU A 631 -3.31 13.46 14.18
N LEU A 632 -3.50 12.66 13.13
CA LEU A 632 -2.52 12.50 12.06
C LEU A 632 -3.03 13.13 10.75
N VAL A 633 -2.24 14.02 10.15
CA VAL A 633 -2.48 14.57 8.82
C VAL A 633 -1.53 13.93 7.81
N CYS A 634 -2.09 13.17 6.89
CA CYS A 634 -1.35 12.35 5.94
C CYS A 634 -1.48 12.92 4.53
N GLY A 635 -0.42 12.85 3.73
CA GLY A 635 -0.48 13.18 2.30
C GLY A 635 0.92 13.25 1.67
N ALA A 636 0.99 13.20 0.34
CA ALA A 636 2.25 13.39 -0.38
C ALA A 636 2.83 14.80 -0.18
N SER A 637 4.07 15.02 -0.63
CA SER A 637 4.61 16.39 -0.73
C SER A 637 3.71 17.24 -1.64
N GLY A 638 3.50 18.50 -1.28
CA GLY A 638 2.59 19.39 -2.01
C GLY A 638 1.10 19.06 -1.88
N ALA A 639 0.70 18.04 -1.10
CA ALA A 639 -0.72 17.70 -0.91
C ALA A 639 -1.50 18.69 -0.02
N GLY A 640 -0.88 19.80 0.42
CA GLY A 640 -1.51 20.82 1.26
C GLY A 640 -1.47 20.55 2.78
N LYS A 641 -0.63 19.62 3.25
CA LYS A 641 -0.56 19.23 4.68
C LYS A 641 -0.32 20.42 5.61
N SER A 642 0.65 21.27 5.29
CA SER A 642 0.96 22.49 6.09
C SER A 642 -0.23 23.45 6.15
N THR A 643 -1.05 23.51 5.09
CA THR A 643 -2.26 24.35 5.06
C THR A 643 -3.36 23.76 5.94
N THR A 644 -3.54 22.43 5.93
CA THR A 644 -4.46 21.74 6.85
C THR A 644 -4.01 21.88 8.31
N LEU A 645 -2.71 21.72 8.56
CA LEU A 645 -2.09 21.91 9.88
C LEU A 645 -2.35 23.32 10.41
N ALA A 646 -2.06 24.33 9.59
CA ALA A 646 -2.30 25.74 9.92
C ALA A 646 -3.79 26.01 10.17
N ALA A 647 -4.71 25.39 9.44
CA ALA A 647 -6.15 25.56 9.65
C ALA A 647 -6.62 24.97 10.99
N LEU A 648 -6.09 23.80 11.38
CA LEU A 648 -6.36 23.17 12.67
C LEU A 648 -5.79 23.99 13.83
N VAL A 649 -4.54 24.45 13.71
CA VAL A 649 -3.89 25.32 14.71
C VAL A 649 -4.63 26.64 14.84
N ASN A 650 -5.03 27.25 13.73
CA ASN A 650 -5.79 28.49 13.75
C ASN A 650 -7.14 28.33 14.47
N LEU A 651 -7.88 27.24 14.19
CA LEU A 651 -9.13 26.93 14.90
C LEU A 651 -8.91 26.83 16.42
N ILE A 652 -7.89 26.10 16.86
CA ILE A 652 -7.57 25.94 18.29
C ILE A 652 -7.21 27.30 18.90
N ASN A 653 -6.35 28.08 18.23
CA ASN A 653 -5.89 29.40 18.69
C ASN A 653 -7.03 30.44 18.79
N GLU A 654 -8.05 30.34 17.93
CA GLU A 654 -9.23 31.21 17.97
C GLU A 654 -10.26 30.83 19.04
N THR A 655 -10.27 29.57 19.49
CA THR A 655 -11.38 29.03 20.28
C THR A 655 -11.01 28.63 21.70
N ARG A 656 -9.75 28.27 21.98
CA ARG A 656 -9.29 27.77 23.28
C ARG A 656 -8.34 28.74 23.99
N HIS A 657 -8.21 28.57 25.31
CA HIS A 657 -7.15 29.16 26.11
C HIS A 657 -6.09 28.10 26.38
N SER A 658 -5.19 27.92 25.43
CA SER A 658 -4.19 26.85 25.47
C SER A 658 -2.79 27.34 25.13
N HIS A 659 -1.77 26.59 25.48
CA HIS A 659 -0.42 26.75 24.96
C HIS A 659 -0.23 25.78 23.78
N ILE A 660 0.03 26.35 22.60
CA ILE A 660 0.29 25.63 21.35
C ILE A 660 1.77 25.74 21.03
N LEU A 661 2.46 24.60 20.93
CA LEU A 661 3.85 24.54 20.54
C LEU A 661 3.98 23.80 19.22
N SER A 662 4.41 24.47 18.15
CA SER A 662 4.69 23.85 16.85
C SER A 662 6.17 23.65 16.62
N ILE A 663 6.49 22.58 15.90
CA ILE A 663 7.83 22.25 15.43
C ILE A 663 7.67 22.00 13.92
N GLU A 664 8.35 22.77 13.07
CA GLU A 664 8.11 22.84 11.61
C GLU A 664 9.41 22.99 10.82
N ASP A 665 9.40 22.71 9.51
CA ASP A 665 10.59 22.77 8.65
C ASP A 665 10.25 23.16 7.18
N PRO A 666 10.39 24.43 6.77
CA PRO A 666 10.47 25.63 7.60
C PRO A 666 9.09 26.06 8.12
N ILE A 667 9.03 27.12 8.94
CA ILE A 667 7.74 27.72 9.37
C ILE A 667 7.12 28.45 8.17
N GLU A 668 6.08 27.87 7.58
CA GLU A 668 5.37 28.47 6.45
C GLU A 668 4.36 29.53 6.93
N TYR A 669 3.48 29.15 7.87
CA TYR A 669 2.43 30.02 8.41
C TYR A 669 2.80 30.50 9.81
N VAL A 670 2.87 31.82 10.00
CA VAL A 670 3.10 32.41 11.32
C VAL A 670 1.76 32.63 12.01
N HIS A 671 1.60 32.04 13.19
CA HIS A 671 0.40 32.12 14.00
C HIS A 671 0.59 33.16 15.12
N PRO A 672 -0.01 34.37 15.00
CA PRO A 672 -0.01 35.29 16.13
C PRO A 672 -0.82 34.69 17.28
N SER A 673 -0.33 34.87 18.51
CA SER A 673 -1.08 34.45 19.70
C SER A 673 -2.42 35.20 19.78
N ARG A 674 -3.52 34.47 20.00
CA ARG A 674 -4.88 35.02 20.13
C ARG A 674 -5.47 34.66 21.48
N ARG A 675 -6.36 33.65 21.54
CA ARG A 675 -6.84 33.12 22.82
C ARG A 675 -5.84 32.14 23.43
N SER A 676 -5.04 31.51 22.57
CA SER A 676 -3.92 30.65 22.93
C SER A 676 -2.59 31.38 22.81
N LEU A 677 -1.61 30.96 23.63
CA LEU A 677 -0.19 31.26 23.45
C LEU A 677 0.33 30.34 22.34
N VAL A 678 1.03 30.89 21.35
CA VAL A 678 1.60 30.10 20.25
C VAL A 678 3.11 30.30 20.16
N ASN A 679 3.86 29.20 20.27
CA ASN A 679 5.31 29.15 20.12
C ASN A 679 5.67 28.22 18.95
N GLN A 680 6.29 28.77 17.91
CA GLN A 680 6.68 28.00 16.73
C GLN A 680 8.20 27.84 16.66
N ARG A 681 8.66 26.61 16.50
CA ARG A 681 10.07 26.23 16.37
C ARG A 681 10.31 25.76 14.95
N GLU A 682 11.28 26.39 14.29
CA GLU A 682 11.73 25.96 12.98
C GLU A 682 12.89 24.99 13.17
N LEU A 683 12.88 23.89 12.42
CA LEU A 683 14.04 23.04 12.30
C LEU A 683 15.19 23.83 11.68
N ILE A 684 16.40 23.42 12.03
CA ILE A 684 17.65 24.06 11.67
C ILE A 684 17.85 25.45 12.31
N THR A 685 16.83 26.30 12.43
CA THR A 685 16.93 27.68 12.99
C THR A 685 16.69 27.74 14.51
N HIS A 686 15.68 27.03 15.04
CA HIS A 686 15.31 27.08 16.47
C HIS A 686 15.63 25.77 17.20
N THR A 687 15.50 24.64 16.50
CA THR A 687 15.82 23.29 16.98
C THR A 687 16.37 22.46 15.83
N ARG A 688 17.08 21.36 16.08
CA ARG A 688 17.68 20.57 14.96
C ARG A 688 16.86 19.39 14.55
N THR A 689 16.25 18.73 15.53
CA THR A 689 15.48 17.53 15.31
C THR A 689 14.15 17.67 16.00
N TYR A 690 13.16 17.00 15.42
CA TYR A 690 11.83 16.88 16.00
C TYR A 690 11.90 16.25 17.40
N GLY A 691 12.59 15.12 17.58
CA GLY A 691 12.72 14.45 18.88
C GLY A 691 13.25 15.35 20.00
N ARG A 692 14.29 16.16 19.73
CA ARG A 692 14.82 17.12 20.73
C ARG A 692 13.81 18.22 21.05
N ALA A 693 13.20 18.79 20.02
CA ALA A 693 12.20 19.84 20.18
C ALA A 693 11.01 19.34 21.00
N LEU A 694 10.62 18.08 20.78
CA LEU A 694 9.50 17.41 21.42
C LEU A 694 9.78 17.04 22.88
N ARG A 695 11.00 16.57 23.20
CA ARG A 695 11.45 16.39 24.59
C ARG A 695 11.41 17.69 25.39
N GLY A 696 11.82 18.80 24.77
CA GLY A 696 11.71 20.13 25.36
C GLY A 696 10.25 20.53 25.54
N ALA A 697 9.45 20.36 24.48
CA ALA A 697 8.03 20.69 24.48
C ALA A 697 7.29 20.05 25.67
N LEU A 698 7.54 18.79 25.99
CA LEU A 698 6.92 18.10 27.15
C LEU A 698 7.16 18.76 28.52
N ARG A 699 8.11 19.71 28.63
CA ARG A 699 8.42 20.45 29.87
C ARG A 699 8.09 21.93 29.77
N GLU A 700 7.57 22.37 28.64
CA GLU A 700 7.24 23.78 28.36
C GLU A 700 5.76 24.07 28.62
N ASP A 701 5.07 23.18 29.34
CA ASP A 701 3.63 23.28 29.66
C ASP A 701 2.72 23.47 28.42
N PRO A 702 2.87 22.71 27.31
CA PRO A 702 1.97 22.80 26.17
C PRO A 702 0.66 22.07 26.46
N ASP A 703 -0.45 22.55 25.91
CA ASP A 703 -1.68 21.77 25.79
C ASP A 703 -1.77 21.05 24.44
N VAL A 704 -1.21 21.69 23.40
CA VAL A 704 -1.25 21.22 22.02
C VAL A 704 0.17 21.21 21.46
N ILE A 705 0.61 20.05 20.97
CA ILE A 705 1.90 19.89 20.33
C ILE A 705 1.68 19.60 18.85
N VAL A 706 2.30 20.41 17.99
CA VAL A 706 2.16 20.32 16.54
C VAL A 706 3.50 19.92 15.95
N ILE A 707 3.51 18.87 15.15
CA ILE A 707 4.73 18.27 14.60
C ILE A 707 4.62 18.26 13.09
N GLY A 708 5.49 19.05 12.46
CA GLY A 708 5.56 19.26 11.03
C GLY A 708 5.70 17.94 10.27
N GLU A 709 6.47 16.98 10.79
CA GLU A 709 6.49 15.61 10.26
C GLU A 709 6.94 14.57 11.29
N LEU A 710 6.22 13.45 11.37
CA LEU A 710 6.55 12.27 12.17
C LEU A 710 7.38 11.29 11.34
N ARG A 711 8.70 11.49 11.29
CA ARG A 711 9.59 10.66 10.46
C ARG A 711 10.21 9.49 11.22
N ASP A 712 10.77 9.76 12.39
CA ASP A 712 11.65 8.83 13.11
C ASP A 712 11.00 8.22 14.36
N ASN A 713 11.55 7.08 14.80
CA ASN A 713 11.07 6.35 15.98
C ASN A 713 10.97 7.23 17.22
N GLU A 714 12.01 8.04 17.49
CA GLU A 714 12.08 8.85 18.70
C GLU A 714 10.94 9.87 18.71
N THR A 715 10.78 10.60 17.61
CA THR A 715 9.70 11.58 17.45
C THR A 715 8.33 10.93 17.60
N VAL A 716 8.11 9.76 16.99
CA VAL A 716 6.84 9.03 17.10
C VAL A 716 6.59 8.55 18.54
N LYS A 717 7.59 7.97 19.20
CA LYS A 717 7.50 7.49 20.58
C LYS A 717 7.12 8.60 21.55
N LEU A 718 7.84 9.71 21.51
CA LEU A 718 7.56 10.88 22.33
C LEU A 718 6.18 11.50 22.02
N SER A 719 5.75 11.43 20.76
CA SER A 719 4.43 11.91 20.35
C SER A 719 3.32 11.07 20.95
N LEU A 720 3.49 9.75 21.00
CA LEU A 720 2.54 8.84 21.63
C LEU A 720 2.52 9.02 23.14
N GLU A 721 3.69 9.12 23.79
CA GLU A 721 3.79 9.42 25.22
C GLU A 721 3.09 10.75 25.55
N ALA A 722 3.31 11.80 24.75
CA ALA A 722 2.63 13.09 24.92
C ALA A 722 1.10 12.95 24.80
N ALA A 723 0.65 12.21 23.78
CA ALA A 723 -0.77 11.99 23.52
C ALA A 723 -1.46 11.18 24.64
N GLU A 724 -0.77 10.22 25.26
CA GLU A 724 -1.24 9.46 26.42
C GLU A 724 -1.29 10.30 27.70
N THR A 725 -0.31 11.20 27.87
CA THR A 725 -0.10 11.98 29.10
C THR A 725 -0.90 13.29 29.17
N GLY A 726 -1.91 13.44 28.31
CA GLY A 726 -2.89 14.54 28.42
C GLY A 726 -2.75 15.65 27.37
N HIS A 727 -1.84 15.52 26.40
CA HIS A 727 -1.63 16.52 25.35
C HIS A 727 -2.43 16.17 24.09
N LEU A 728 -2.91 17.19 23.36
CA LEU A 728 -3.36 16.99 21.98
C LEU A 728 -2.16 17.08 21.04
N VAL A 729 -1.81 15.98 20.40
CA VAL A 729 -0.70 15.93 19.45
C VAL A 729 -1.24 15.90 18.03
N ILE A 730 -0.80 16.86 17.21
CA ILE A 730 -1.14 16.94 15.79
C ILE A 730 0.15 16.74 15.00
N GLY A 731 0.28 15.61 14.31
CA GLY A 731 1.47 15.29 13.53
C GLY A 731 1.15 15.11 12.06
N THR A 732 2.10 15.42 11.17
CA THR A 732 1.96 15.03 9.75
C THR A 732 2.77 13.79 9.41
N LEU A 733 2.29 13.01 8.44
CA LEU A 733 2.96 11.82 7.91
C LEU A 733 2.91 11.85 6.39
N ASN A 734 3.96 11.36 5.74
CA ASN A 734 3.97 11.22 4.29
C ASN A 734 3.27 9.92 3.83
N CYS A 735 2.04 9.69 4.29
CA CYS A 735 1.20 8.55 3.87
C CYS A 735 0.10 9.02 2.91
N THR A 736 -0.19 8.24 1.88
CA THR A 736 -1.25 8.53 0.92
C THR A 736 -2.62 8.00 1.36
N ARG A 737 -2.67 7.08 2.33
CA ARG A 737 -3.89 6.47 2.88
C ARG A 737 -3.92 6.57 4.40
N ALA A 738 -5.10 6.64 4.98
CA ALA A 738 -5.29 6.78 6.42
C ALA A 738 -4.97 5.48 7.17
N GLU A 739 -5.31 4.32 6.60
CA GLU A 739 -5.03 3.01 7.21
C GLU A 739 -3.52 2.72 7.39
N THR A 740 -2.69 3.15 6.43
CA THR A 740 -1.24 2.91 6.45
C THR A 740 -0.51 3.83 7.42
N ALA A 741 -1.15 4.88 7.92
CA ALA A 741 -0.57 5.76 8.91
C ALA A 741 -0.31 5.03 10.24
N ILE A 742 -1.21 4.12 10.65
CA ILE A 742 -1.04 3.32 11.87
C ILE A 742 0.16 2.39 11.73
N ASP A 743 0.25 1.68 10.60
CA ASP A 743 1.35 0.76 10.35
C ASP A 743 2.69 1.49 10.22
N ARG A 744 2.70 2.73 9.71
CA ARG A 744 3.92 3.56 9.67
C ARG A 744 4.35 4.03 11.07
N VAL A 745 3.38 4.43 11.89
CA VAL A 745 3.65 4.82 13.28
C VAL A 745 4.18 3.63 14.08
N VAL A 746 3.50 2.48 14.04
CA VAL A 746 3.91 1.26 14.74
C VAL A 746 5.21 0.71 14.16
N GLY A 747 5.35 0.72 12.84
CA GLY A 747 6.53 0.23 12.13
C GLY A 747 7.78 1.05 12.35
N SER A 748 7.65 2.27 12.92
CA SER A 748 8.81 3.02 13.39
C SER A 748 9.48 2.35 14.60
N PHE A 749 8.83 1.41 15.30
CA PHE A 749 9.34 0.75 16.50
C PHE A 749 10.06 -0.58 16.25
N PRO A 750 11.07 -0.91 17.09
CA PRO A 750 11.64 -2.25 17.16
C PRO A 750 10.56 -3.33 17.34
N SER A 751 10.75 -4.49 16.71
CA SER A 751 9.74 -5.56 16.65
C SER A 751 9.21 -6.02 18.01
N ASP A 752 10.05 -6.00 19.04
CA ASP A 752 9.72 -6.32 20.43
C ASP A 752 8.90 -5.23 21.13
N GLU A 753 9.02 -3.97 20.70
CA GLU A 753 8.23 -2.83 21.20
C GLU A 753 6.93 -2.60 20.39
N GLN A 754 6.80 -3.16 19.19
CA GLN A 754 5.62 -2.91 18.31
C GLN A 754 4.28 -3.30 18.93
N GLY A 755 4.25 -4.37 19.74
CA GLY A 755 3.03 -4.75 20.47
C GLY A 755 2.57 -3.66 21.42
N GLN A 756 3.51 -3.04 22.14
CA GLN A 756 3.25 -1.90 23.03
C GLN A 756 2.88 -0.64 22.23
N ALA A 757 3.59 -0.34 21.15
CA ALA A 757 3.28 0.80 20.29
C ALA A 757 1.86 0.73 19.71
N ARG A 758 1.38 -0.45 19.31
CA ARG A 758 -0.02 -0.64 18.86
C ARG A 758 -1.01 -0.30 19.96
N GLN A 759 -0.73 -0.74 21.19
CA GLN A 759 -1.58 -0.43 22.33
C GLN A 759 -1.65 1.09 22.55
N SER A 760 -0.49 1.76 22.54
CA SER A 760 -0.39 3.22 22.69
C SER A 760 -1.13 4.00 21.60
N VAL A 761 -1.01 3.58 20.33
CA VAL A 761 -1.77 4.17 19.22
C VAL A 761 -3.26 3.94 19.41
N ALA A 762 -3.68 2.73 19.75
CA ALA A 762 -5.09 2.39 19.96
C ALA A 762 -5.74 3.21 21.08
N ASP A 763 -4.98 3.51 22.14
CA ASP A 763 -5.47 4.27 23.29
C ASP A 763 -5.46 5.79 23.04
N SER A 764 -4.53 6.28 22.21
CA SER A 764 -4.31 7.70 21.98
C SER A 764 -5.02 8.27 20.74
N LEU A 765 -5.30 7.46 19.72
CA LEU A 765 -5.76 7.95 18.42
C LEU A 765 -7.12 8.68 18.50
N LYS A 766 -7.19 9.90 17.95
CA LYS A 766 -8.42 10.68 17.76
C LYS A 766 -8.90 10.66 16.32
N ALA A 767 -8.00 10.89 15.37
CA ALA A 767 -8.33 10.86 13.95
C ALA A 767 -7.09 10.70 13.07
N ILE A 768 -7.30 10.18 11.86
CA ILE A 768 -6.32 10.18 10.77
C ILE A 768 -7.01 10.80 9.56
N VAL A 769 -6.35 11.77 8.93
CA VAL A 769 -6.83 12.49 7.76
C VAL A 769 -5.80 12.35 6.65
N ALA A 770 -6.07 11.54 5.64
CA ALA A 770 -5.22 11.48 4.44
C ALA A 770 -5.78 12.37 3.34
N GLN A 771 -4.94 13.20 2.72
CA GLN A 771 -5.37 14.20 1.73
C GLN A 771 -4.58 14.14 0.42
N THR A 772 -5.26 14.48 -0.67
CA THR A 772 -4.66 14.64 -2.01
C THR A 772 -5.25 15.87 -2.70
N LEU A 773 -4.40 16.69 -3.34
CA LEU A 773 -4.86 17.82 -4.16
C LEU A 773 -5.19 17.38 -5.58
N LEU A 774 -6.30 17.89 -6.10
CA LEU A 774 -6.84 17.60 -7.43
C LEU A 774 -7.11 18.92 -8.17
N PRO A 775 -6.86 18.99 -9.47
CA PRO A 775 -7.17 20.18 -10.26
C PRO A 775 -8.68 20.41 -10.28
N ARG A 776 -9.09 21.66 -10.09
CA ARG A 776 -10.50 22.04 -10.19
C ARG A 776 -10.99 21.97 -11.64
N GLU A 777 -12.27 21.68 -11.82
CA GLU A 777 -12.91 21.67 -13.14
C GLU A 777 -12.87 23.04 -13.84
N ASP A 778 -12.96 24.13 -13.07
CA ASP A 778 -12.86 25.52 -13.57
C ASP A 778 -11.44 25.93 -14.00
N GLY A 779 -10.44 25.06 -13.79
CA GLY A 779 -9.02 25.34 -14.07
C GLY A 779 -8.38 26.37 -13.15
N ASN A 780 -9.09 26.89 -12.15
CA ASN A 780 -8.63 27.93 -11.24
C ASN A 780 -8.20 27.32 -9.90
N GLY A 781 -7.07 26.61 -9.93
CA GLY A 781 -6.40 26.09 -8.74
C GLY A 781 -6.75 24.64 -8.41
N MET A 782 -6.60 24.30 -7.13
CA MET A 782 -6.66 22.93 -6.63
C MET A 782 -7.76 22.77 -5.57
N VAL A 783 -8.25 21.55 -5.38
CA VAL A 783 -9.18 21.17 -4.30
C VAL A 783 -8.65 19.90 -3.62
N ALA A 784 -8.80 19.80 -2.30
CA ALA A 784 -8.37 18.65 -1.53
C ALA A 784 -9.48 17.59 -1.44
N ALA A 785 -9.12 16.33 -1.65
CA ALA A 785 -9.93 15.16 -1.29
C ALA A 785 -9.41 14.58 0.02
N PHE A 786 -10.28 14.37 1.01
CA PHE A 786 -9.93 13.90 2.35
C PHE A 786 -10.50 12.50 2.64
N GLU A 787 -9.64 11.54 2.97
CA GLU A 787 -9.98 10.25 3.57
C GLU A 787 -9.81 10.33 5.09
N VAL A 788 -10.80 9.86 5.86
CA VAL A 788 -10.90 10.12 7.30
C VAL A 788 -11.20 8.85 8.08
N ILE A 789 -10.34 8.55 9.06
CA ILE A 789 -10.58 7.53 10.11
C ILE A 789 -10.74 8.25 11.44
N MET A 790 -11.78 7.91 12.19
CA MET A 790 -12.00 8.40 13.56
C MET A 790 -11.55 7.36 14.59
N GLY A 791 -10.94 7.80 15.68
CA GLY A 791 -10.46 6.98 16.80
C GLY A 791 -11.59 6.44 17.68
N LEU A 792 -12.45 5.60 17.12
CA LEU A 792 -13.56 4.95 17.83
C LEU A 792 -13.08 3.69 18.57
N PRO A 793 -13.80 3.21 19.61
CA PRO A 793 -13.45 1.98 20.31
C PRO A 793 -13.30 0.75 19.39
N THR A 794 -14.08 0.67 18.32
CA THR A 794 -13.97 -0.38 17.31
C THR A 794 -12.67 -0.31 16.53
N VAL A 795 -12.22 0.90 16.16
CA VAL A 795 -10.92 1.13 15.51
C VAL A 795 -9.78 0.78 16.46
N ALA A 796 -9.87 1.20 17.73
CA ALA A 796 -8.88 0.84 18.75
C ALA A 796 -8.72 -0.68 18.91
N ASN A 797 -9.84 -1.43 18.95
CA ASN A 797 -9.78 -2.89 19.03
C ASN A 797 -9.10 -3.52 17.80
N VAL A 798 -9.40 -3.02 16.60
CA VAL A 798 -8.77 -3.48 15.36
C VAL A 798 -7.26 -3.20 15.35
N ILE A 799 -6.83 -2.08 15.90
CA ILE A 799 -5.40 -1.73 16.05
C ILE A 799 -4.70 -2.69 17.02
N ARG A 800 -5.30 -2.95 18.20
CA ARG A 800 -4.75 -3.90 19.20
C ARG A 800 -4.64 -5.32 18.67
N ASP A 801 -5.66 -5.77 17.94
CA ASP A 801 -5.69 -7.08 17.31
C ASP A 801 -4.73 -7.21 16.11
N ASN A 802 -4.04 -6.14 15.72
CA ASN A 802 -3.21 -6.08 14.52
C ASN A 802 -3.98 -6.45 13.24
N LYS A 803 -5.20 -5.92 13.09
CA LYS A 803 -6.10 -6.17 11.95
C LYS A 803 -6.35 -4.90 11.13
N THR A 804 -5.35 -4.03 10.98
CA THR A 804 -5.46 -2.69 10.33
C THR A 804 -6.11 -2.72 8.94
N GLN A 805 -5.99 -3.83 8.21
CA GLN A 805 -6.70 -4.12 6.95
C GLN A 805 -8.24 -3.93 7.04
N MET A 806 -8.85 -4.23 8.20
CA MET A 806 -10.28 -4.11 8.45
C MET A 806 -10.76 -2.64 8.56
N LEU A 807 -9.84 -1.68 8.71
CA LEU A 807 -10.18 -0.26 8.83
C LEU A 807 -10.89 0.27 7.58
N SER A 808 -10.57 -0.25 6.40
CA SER A 808 -11.25 0.07 5.14
C SER A 808 -12.76 -0.22 5.20
N SER A 809 -13.14 -1.39 5.73
CA SER A 809 -14.53 -1.80 5.91
C SER A 809 -15.22 -1.01 7.02
N LEU A 810 -14.49 -0.65 8.07
CA LEU A 810 -15.01 0.21 9.14
C LEU A 810 -15.28 1.64 8.64
N MET A 811 -14.44 2.20 7.76
CA MET A 811 -14.70 3.52 7.16
C MET A 811 -16.00 3.54 6.36
N GLN A 812 -16.30 2.48 5.61
CA GLN A 812 -17.54 2.36 4.83
C GLN A 812 -18.79 2.38 5.72
N THR A 813 -18.72 1.78 6.91
CA THR A 813 -19.85 1.70 7.86
C THR A 813 -19.87 2.84 8.88
N GLY A 814 -18.76 3.56 9.05
CA GLY A 814 -18.54 4.61 10.06
C GLY A 814 -18.89 6.04 9.63
N ARG A 815 -19.61 6.21 8.51
CA ARG A 815 -19.91 7.53 7.93
C ARG A 815 -20.67 8.46 8.89
N ALA A 816 -21.60 7.89 9.68
CA ALA A 816 -22.37 8.66 10.67
C ALA A 816 -21.51 9.24 11.80
N GLN A 817 -20.34 8.65 12.06
CA GLN A 817 -19.38 9.08 13.07
C GLN A 817 -18.29 10.00 12.52
N GLY A 818 -18.38 10.40 11.24
CA GLY A 818 -17.43 11.28 10.57
C GLY A 818 -16.33 10.56 9.78
N MET A 819 -16.38 9.23 9.62
CA MET A 819 -15.45 8.54 8.72
C MET A 819 -15.81 8.78 7.25
N GLN A 820 -14.79 8.77 6.39
CA GLN A 820 -14.95 9.00 4.96
C GLN A 820 -13.89 8.22 4.20
N THR A 821 -14.30 7.43 3.22
CA THR A 821 -13.34 6.79 2.31
C THR A 821 -12.83 7.79 1.28
N PHE A 822 -11.64 7.56 0.71
CA PHE A 822 -11.13 8.42 -0.36
C PHE A 822 -12.07 8.46 -1.57
N ASP A 823 -12.64 7.32 -1.95
CA ASP A 823 -13.57 7.22 -3.07
C ASP A 823 -14.87 7.98 -2.79
N ASP A 824 -15.37 7.97 -1.56
CA ASP A 824 -16.51 8.82 -1.18
C ASP A 824 -16.18 10.31 -1.34
N ALA A 825 -14.97 10.74 -0.95
CA ALA A 825 -14.53 12.12 -1.11
C ALA A 825 -14.42 12.52 -2.59
N LEU A 826 -13.83 11.66 -3.43
CA LEU A 826 -13.78 11.87 -4.88
C LEU A 826 -15.18 11.96 -5.50
N MET A 827 -16.08 11.06 -5.12
CA MET A 827 -17.46 11.04 -5.61
C MET A 827 -18.21 12.32 -5.23
N GLU A 828 -18.02 12.82 -4.02
CA GLU A 828 -18.59 14.09 -3.55
C GLU A 828 -18.04 15.29 -4.33
N LEU A 829 -16.72 15.33 -4.57
CA LEU A 829 -16.10 16.39 -5.37
C LEU A 829 -16.59 16.40 -6.82
N VAL A 830 -16.82 15.23 -7.44
CA VAL A 830 -17.41 15.12 -8.79
C VAL A 830 -18.86 15.61 -8.78
N ARG A 831 -19.67 15.16 -7.82
CA ARG A 831 -21.09 15.55 -7.71
C ARG A 831 -21.28 17.04 -7.50
N ASN A 832 -20.35 17.68 -6.76
CA ASN A 832 -20.38 19.11 -6.49
C ASN A 832 -19.78 19.96 -7.63
N GLY A 833 -19.35 19.34 -8.74
CA GLY A 833 -18.75 20.05 -9.88
C GLY A 833 -17.40 20.68 -9.55
N HIS A 834 -16.67 20.13 -8.58
CA HIS A 834 -15.34 20.62 -8.21
C HIS A 834 -14.23 19.98 -9.05
N ILE A 835 -14.40 18.72 -9.45
CA ILE A 835 -13.44 17.99 -10.30
C ILE A 835 -14.17 17.22 -11.40
N VAL A 836 -13.51 17.01 -12.53
CA VAL A 836 -14.05 16.19 -13.63
C VAL A 836 -13.99 14.69 -13.28
N ALA A 837 -14.97 13.92 -13.78
CA ALA A 837 -15.08 12.49 -13.51
C ALA A 837 -13.82 11.68 -13.90
N ASP A 838 -13.14 12.07 -14.97
CA ASP A 838 -11.90 11.43 -15.42
C ASP A 838 -10.74 11.59 -14.41
N VAL A 839 -10.62 12.75 -13.76
CA VAL A 839 -9.63 12.98 -12.69
C VAL A 839 -9.94 12.11 -11.48
N ALA A 840 -11.21 11.99 -11.12
CA ALA A 840 -11.65 11.12 -10.02
C ALA A 840 -11.40 9.64 -10.34
N TYR A 841 -11.77 9.16 -11.54
CA TYR A 841 -11.52 7.79 -11.99
C TYR A 841 -10.03 7.42 -11.97
N ARG A 842 -9.16 8.35 -12.41
CA ARG A 842 -7.70 8.14 -12.40
C ARG A 842 -7.13 7.98 -10.99
N ARG A 843 -7.79 8.56 -9.97
CA ARG A 843 -7.32 8.58 -8.57
C ARG A 843 -8.06 7.61 -7.65
N ALA A 844 -9.24 7.11 -8.04
CA ALA A 844 -10.08 6.22 -7.25
C ALA A 844 -9.45 4.84 -7.02
N HIS A 845 -9.75 4.24 -5.87
CA HIS A 845 -9.39 2.85 -5.55
C HIS A 845 -10.35 1.88 -6.23
N ASN A 846 -11.65 2.09 -6.07
CA ASN A 846 -12.71 1.38 -6.78
C ASN A 846 -13.09 2.12 -8.07
N LYS A 847 -12.28 1.94 -9.11
CA LYS A 847 -12.49 2.55 -10.42
C LYS A 847 -13.86 2.25 -11.02
N ALA A 848 -14.39 1.04 -10.82
CA ALA A 848 -15.70 0.63 -11.34
C ALA A 848 -16.85 1.53 -10.86
N ALA A 849 -16.73 2.12 -9.67
CA ALA A 849 -17.73 3.07 -9.16
C ALA A 849 -17.75 4.40 -9.95
N PHE A 850 -16.67 4.75 -10.64
CA PHE A 850 -16.51 5.99 -11.40
C PHE A 850 -16.65 5.79 -12.91
N GLU A 851 -16.61 4.55 -13.41
CA GLU A 851 -16.78 4.23 -14.84
C GLU A 851 -18.08 4.76 -15.45
N PRO A 852 -19.26 4.66 -14.79
CA PRO A 852 -20.49 5.22 -15.33
C PRO A 852 -20.48 6.75 -15.49
N LEU A 853 -19.50 7.42 -14.87
CA LEU A 853 -19.34 8.87 -14.91
C LEU A 853 -18.34 9.30 -16.01
N LEU A 854 -17.62 8.36 -16.63
CA LEU A 854 -16.71 8.64 -17.74
C LEU A 854 -17.47 8.86 -19.05
N SER A 855 -17.06 9.82 -19.86
CA SER A 855 -17.61 10.02 -21.19
C SER A 855 -16.87 9.19 -22.23
N ASP A 856 -17.58 8.47 -23.11
CA ASP A 856 -17.01 7.66 -24.22
C ASP A 856 -16.31 8.46 -25.34
N LYS A 857 -16.17 9.79 -25.21
CA LYS A 857 -15.54 10.61 -26.25
C LYS A 857 -14.05 10.81 -25.96
N PRO A 858 -13.14 10.51 -26.91
CA PRO A 858 -11.74 10.85 -26.77
C PRO A 858 -11.61 12.37 -26.66
N ARG A 859 -10.95 12.85 -25.61
CA ARG A 859 -10.57 14.26 -25.49
C ARG A 859 -9.20 14.45 -26.12
N THR A 860 -9.13 15.40 -27.05
CA THR A 860 -7.94 15.85 -27.76
C THR A 860 -6.82 16.27 -26.81
N ASP A 861 -5.58 16.00 -27.24
CA ASP A 861 -4.31 15.97 -26.50
C ASP A 861 -3.90 17.20 -25.66
N ASP A 862 -4.69 18.26 -25.60
CA ASP A 862 -4.29 19.54 -24.97
C ASP A 862 -4.20 19.52 -23.42
N HIS A 863 -4.66 18.45 -22.76
CA HIS A 863 -4.66 18.35 -21.31
C HIS A 863 -3.62 17.38 -20.73
N VAL A 864 -3.06 16.47 -21.54
CA VAL A 864 -2.06 15.49 -21.06
C VAL A 864 -0.69 16.13 -20.92
N GLU A 865 -0.32 17.04 -21.83
CA GLU A 865 0.97 17.76 -21.76
C GLU A 865 1.13 18.60 -20.48
N ARG A 866 0.03 19.10 -19.89
CA ARG A 866 0.11 19.90 -18.65
C ARG A 866 0.31 19.08 -17.37
N SER A 867 0.07 17.77 -17.42
CA SER A 867 0.24 16.86 -16.27
C SER A 867 1.57 16.09 -16.28
N ALA A 868 2.32 16.14 -17.38
CA ALA A 868 3.66 15.56 -17.48
C ALA A 868 4.77 16.54 -17.05
N GLU A 869 4.47 17.84 -16.94
CA GLU A 869 5.44 18.90 -16.58
C GLU A 869 5.26 19.46 -15.14
N HIS A 870 4.52 18.82 -14.23
CA HIS A 870 4.40 19.27 -12.81
C HIS A 870 4.70 18.17 -11.81
#